data_AF-A0ABD3VGJ1-F1
#
_entry.id   AF-A0ABD3VGJ1-F1
#
_cell.length_a   1.000
_cell.length_b   1.000
_cell.length_c   1.000
_cell.angle_alpha   90.00
_cell.angle_beta   90.00
_cell.angle_gamma   90.00
#
_symmetry.space_group_name_H-M   'P 1'
#
loop_
_entity.id
_entity.type
_entity.pdbx_description
1 polymer ?
#
loop_
_entity_poly.entity_id
_entity_poly.type
_entity_poly.pdbx_seq_one_letter_code
_entity_poly.pdbx_strand_id
1 'polypeptide(L)'
;MAAFEAGMLKMMNVTIIKRFGKLSVPTFWNKAAHLASQLTSSVASLDFRRFWLIEEYSSSIATESCNLTLSTTETRSSKAIHCFNFKHWILQRTKLFEMKMLSLVCPENTHDPIPLPHGVPVIIGRSPLTRIIDKRCSRQQLELTADCTLGEVTVKQLGSNSSALDGIELMQGRQYQMRQNSTLYVLTGYYPQKFHVQEDHSEKVGLEEKFIVPLVNSNRKDKLEEKFKIPKISENSNKTDLVSNARKRPSSVKSEDVETPSKKTKSSMEKKQTAEANDSDDGENVKNIAEKLQKMKEMSKKNKCLSPHANTPSDSVPSSSLTKTSTNAGAPVKESVWEKYDKLYVYRREGLQAKEKIAGFDIDGTIITTKSGKVFPVDNDDWRLWTGEIPKKLKKLNEDGYKVVFFTNQLGVARGKTKIEDLQSKFTMIVERIGVPIQILVSTSGGIYRKPATGMWDYLVQKGNDGMPIDISKSFYVGDAAGRPEKWAPKKKKDFSSSDRLFALNIGLQFFTPEEYFFGQKKAPFDTPEFDPRTCKPTDPLLSPANAKLASNSQEVIVLVGCPASGKSFFAKTHLVPKGYVHVSRDTLGSWQKCVKLCMEALQTGKSVVVDNTNPDPESRGRYIECAKKAKVQCRCFVSTVGHMQSRHNERFREIVDKSHQPINEMIMNSHKKQYKPPELKEGFSEIVKVNFVPHFSNPDHQTLYCQFLLEK
;
A
#
# COMPACT_ATOMS: atom_id res chain seq x y z
N MET A 1 13.52 -28.27 -24.96
CA MET A 1 14.09 -28.59 -26.29
C MET A 1 13.38 -27.77 -27.37
N ALA A 2 12.39 -28.29 -28.11
CA ALA A 2 11.84 -27.63 -29.32
C ALA A 2 11.57 -26.11 -29.23
N ALA A 3 10.97 -25.60 -28.15
CA ALA A 3 10.70 -24.17 -27.97
C ALA A 3 11.97 -23.30 -27.81
N PHE A 4 13.06 -23.88 -27.32
CA PHE A 4 14.38 -23.25 -27.17
C PHE A 4 15.15 -23.24 -28.51
N GLU A 5 15.11 -24.35 -29.24
CA GLU A 5 15.68 -24.47 -30.60
C GLU A 5 15.01 -23.49 -31.57
N ALA A 6 13.68 -23.37 -31.52
CA ALA A 6 12.91 -22.38 -32.29
C ALA A 6 13.25 -20.91 -31.90
N GLY A 7 13.75 -20.68 -30.68
CA GLY A 7 14.28 -19.39 -30.24
C GLY A 7 15.63 -19.08 -30.87
N MET A 8 16.59 -20.01 -30.76
CA MET A 8 17.93 -19.83 -31.35
C MET A 8 17.90 -19.70 -32.87
N LEU A 9 17.11 -20.52 -33.57
CA LEU A 9 16.95 -20.42 -35.02
C LEU A 9 16.38 -19.07 -35.49
N LYS A 10 15.60 -18.38 -34.65
CA LYS A 10 15.16 -17.00 -34.92
C LYS A 10 16.26 -15.96 -34.70
N MET A 11 17.07 -16.09 -33.64
CA MET A 11 18.20 -15.16 -33.42
C MET A 11 19.28 -15.27 -34.50
N MET A 12 19.65 -16.48 -34.92
CA MET A 12 20.72 -16.66 -35.92
C MET A 12 20.32 -16.13 -37.32
N ASN A 13 19.06 -16.31 -37.74
CA ASN A 13 18.57 -15.83 -39.04
C ASN A 13 18.63 -14.31 -39.20
N VAL A 14 18.31 -13.54 -38.14
CA VAL A 14 18.25 -12.06 -38.22
C VAL A 14 19.63 -11.43 -38.45
N THR A 15 20.69 -12.06 -37.94
CA THR A 15 22.05 -11.52 -38.00
C THR A 15 22.75 -11.82 -39.33
N ILE A 16 22.55 -13.01 -39.91
CA ILE A 16 23.28 -13.46 -41.12
C ILE A 16 22.69 -12.84 -42.40
N ILE A 17 21.36 -12.78 -42.51
CA ILE A 17 20.66 -12.32 -43.74
C ILE A 17 20.95 -10.85 -44.09
N LYS A 18 21.41 -10.03 -43.13
CA LYS A 18 21.74 -8.61 -43.34
C LYS A 18 23.14 -8.33 -43.89
N ARG A 19 24.00 -9.34 -44.14
CA ARG A 19 25.38 -9.07 -44.64
C ARG A 19 25.94 -9.96 -45.74
N PHE A 20 25.27 -11.06 -46.11
CA PHE A 20 25.65 -11.88 -47.26
C PHE A 20 24.47 -12.12 -48.20
N GLY A 21 24.55 -11.54 -49.39
CA GLY A 21 23.58 -11.78 -50.47
C GLY A 21 23.99 -13.00 -51.31
N LYS A 22 23.02 -13.90 -51.57
CA LYS A 22 23.08 -15.01 -52.53
C LYS A 22 24.29 -15.97 -52.42
N LEU A 23 24.12 -17.07 -51.67
CA LEU A 23 24.80 -18.35 -51.90
C LEU A 23 23.87 -19.51 -51.48
N SER A 24 24.03 -20.69 -52.09
CA SER A 24 23.07 -21.80 -52.01
C SER A 24 23.25 -22.69 -50.78
N VAL A 25 22.12 -23.15 -50.22
CA VAL A 25 22.01 -23.78 -48.88
C VAL A 25 22.17 -25.33 -48.76
N PRO A 26 22.14 -26.20 -49.80
CA PRO A 26 21.99 -27.66 -49.60
C PRO A 26 23.02 -28.39 -48.72
N THR A 27 24.31 -28.02 -48.77
CA THR A 27 25.40 -28.87 -48.23
C THR A 27 25.61 -28.79 -46.72
N PHE A 28 25.12 -27.74 -46.05
CA PHE A 28 25.32 -27.57 -44.60
C PHE A 28 24.42 -28.50 -43.76
N TRP A 29 23.13 -28.57 -44.12
CA TRP A 29 22.12 -29.31 -43.36
C TRP A 29 22.35 -30.83 -43.35
N ASN A 30 22.80 -31.40 -44.47
CA ASN A 30 23.02 -32.85 -44.57
C ASN A 30 24.16 -33.36 -43.66
N LYS A 31 25.18 -32.54 -43.38
CA LYS A 31 26.22 -32.90 -42.39
C LYS A 31 25.74 -32.76 -40.94
N ALA A 32 24.95 -31.73 -40.63
CA ALA A 32 24.39 -31.53 -39.29
C ALA A 32 23.45 -32.67 -38.87
N ALA A 33 22.57 -33.13 -39.77
CA ALA A 33 21.64 -34.22 -39.51
C ALA A 33 22.35 -35.55 -39.21
N HIS A 34 23.45 -35.85 -39.93
CA HIS A 34 24.17 -37.12 -39.76
C HIS A 34 24.88 -37.22 -38.40
N LEU A 35 25.43 -36.11 -37.89
CA LEU A 35 26.06 -36.03 -36.57
C LEU A 35 25.03 -36.14 -35.43
N ALA A 36 23.87 -35.50 -35.56
CA ALA A 36 22.80 -35.61 -34.56
C ALA A 36 22.31 -37.06 -34.39
N SER A 37 22.34 -37.86 -35.46
CA SER A 37 21.94 -39.27 -35.44
C SER A 37 22.85 -40.17 -34.58
N GLN A 38 24.08 -39.78 -34.27
CA GLN A 38 25.03 -40.62 -33.52
C GLN A 38 25.00 -40.39 -32.00
N LEU A 39 24.26 -39.38 -31.53
CA LEU A 39 24.25 -38.96 -30.11
C LEU A 39 23.00 -39.40 -29.33
N THR A 40 22.14 -40.24 -29.92
CA THR A 40 20.87 -40.67 -29.30
C THR A 40 20.87 -42.11 -28.77
N SER A 41 21.99 -42.83 -28.84
CA SER A 41 22.09 -44.26 -28.53
C SER A 41 23.07 -44.61 -27.39
N SER A 42 23.08 -43.83 -26.30
CA SER A 42 23.68 -44.25 -25.02
C SER A 42 23.17 -43.42 -23.82
N VAL A 43 23.57 -43.82 -22.61
CA VAL A 43 23.36 -43.19 -21.30
C VAL A 43 21.92 -43.22 -20.77
N ALA A 44 21.59 -44.35 -20.13
CA ALA A 44 20.78 -44.32 -18.92
C ALA A 44 21.71 -44.17 -17.70
N SER A 45 21.19 -43.53 -16.63
CA SER A 45 21.79 -43.38 -15.28
C SER A 45 22.99 -42.42 -15.07
N LEU A 46 23.11 -41.98 -13.81
CA LEU A 46 24.28 -41.38 -13.12
C LEU A 46 24.72 -39.93 -13.41
N ASP A 47 24.05 -39.02 -12.68
CA ASP A 47 24.64 -38.11 -11.67
C ASP A 47 25.54 -36.89 -12.07
N PHE A 48 25.48 -35.84 -11.24
CA PHE A 48 26.12 -34.55 -11.43
C PHE A 48 27.60 -34.55 -11.00
N ARG A 49 28.55 -34.48 -11.96
CA ARG A 49 29.83 -33.72 -11.87
C ARG A 49 30.72 -33.92 -13.12
N ARG A 50 30.55 -33.06 -14.14
CA ARG A 50 31.59 -32.56 -15.08
C ARG A 50 30.96 -31.75 -16.22
N PHE A 51 31.17 -30.43 -16.24
CA PHE A 51 30.90 -29.56 -17.39
C PHE A 51 31.94 -28.43 -17.40
N TRP A 52 33.05 -28.66 -18.10
CA TRP A 52 34.14 -27.67 -18.25
C TRP A 52 35.00 -28.01 -19.48
N LEU A 53 34.37 -28.08 -20.66
CA LEU A 53 35.02 -28.54 -21.90
C LEU A 53 34.37 -28.02 -23.20
N ILE A 54 33.77 -26.82 -23.17
CA ILE A 54 33.19 -26.14 -24.35
C ILE A 54 33.50 -24.63 -24.35
N GLU A 55 34.78 -24.26 -24.17
CA GLU A 55 35.27 -22.90 -24.48
C GLU A 55 36.48 -22.91 -25.44
N GLU A 56 37.36 -23.91 -25.38
CA GLU A 56 38.56 -23.95 -26.26
C GLU A 56 38.23 -24.14 -27.75
N TYR A 57 37.08 -24.75 -28.09
CA TYR A 57 36.72 -25.04 -29.48
C TYR A 57 36.29 -23.83 -30.33
N SER A 58 35.86 -22.72 -29.71
CA SER A 58 35.51 -21.50 -30.45
C SER A 58 36.71 -20.73 -31.00
N SER A 59 37.88 -20.84 -30.36
CA SER A 59 39.09 -20.09 -30.74
C SER A 59 39.78 -20.66 -31.97
N SER A 60 39.56 -21.93 -32.31
CA SER A 60 40.16 -22.57 -33.49
C SER A 60 39.50 -22.09 -34.79
N ILE A 61 38.16 -22.13 -34.87
CA ILE A 61 37.38 -21.88 -36.10
C ILE A 61 37.57 -20.45 -36.62
N ALA A 62 37.79 -19.47 -35.75
CA ALA A 62 38.06 -18.07 -36.14
C ALA A 62 39.37 -17.90 -36.96
N THR A 63 40.28 -18.88 -36.91
CA THR A 63 41.61 -18.79 -37.53
C THR A 63 41.62 -19.32 -38.98
N GLU A 64 40.81 -20.34 -39.29
CA GLU A 64 40.78 -20.94 -40.64
C GLU A 64 40.05 -20.07 -41.67
N SER A 65 39.02 -19.33 -41.26
CA SER A 65 38.20 -18.49 -42.18
C SER A 65 38.93 -17.28 -42.79
N CYS A 66 40.19 -17.03 -42.46
CA CYS A 66 41.01 -15.94 -43.01
C CYS A 66 41.96 -16.36 -44.16
N ASN A 67 42.15 -17.66 -44.42
CA ASN A 67 43.19 -18.14 -45.35
C ASN A 67 42.69 -18.58 -46.74
N LEU A 68 41.42 -18.36 -47.08
CA LEU A 68 40.79 -18.90 -48.30
C LEU A 68 40.12 -17.87 -49.22
N THR A 69 40.85 -16.81 -49.58
CA THR A 69 40.93 -16.28 -50.96
C THR A 69 42.03 -15.23 -51.06
N LEU A 70 43.17 -15.57 -51.69
CA LEU A 70 44.21 -14.64 -52.09
C LEU A 70 44.39 -14.69 -53.61
N SER A 71 43.98 -13.63 -54.30
CA SER A 71 44.33 -13.36 -55.70
C SER A 71 44.37 -11.86 -55.97
N THR A 72 45.30 -11.44 -56.84
CA THR A 72 45.38 -10.09 -57.46
C THR A 72 45.32 -8.88 -56.52
N THR A 73 46.51 -8.54 -55.99
CA THR A 73 47.10 -7.18 -56.09
C THR A 73 46.19 -5.95 -55.94
N GLU A 74 46.16 -5.35 -54.74
CA GLU A 74 46.33 -3.89 -54.61
C GLU A 74 46.81 -3.46 -53.21
N THR A 75 47.25 -2.20 -53.11
CA THR A 75 48.14 -1.62 -52.07
C THR A 75 47.91 -2.01 -50.59
N ARG A 76 49.00 -2.34 -49.90
CA ARG A 76 49.01 -2.85 -48.50
C ARG A 76 48.98 -1.76 -47.41
N SER A 77 48.95 -0.46 -47.77
CA SER A 77 49.04 0.67 -46.81
C SER A 77 47.70 1.11 -46.22
N SER A 78 46.65 1.25 -47.04
CA SER A 78 45.36 1.82 -46.60
C SER A 78 44.64 0.95 -45.55
N LYS A 79 44.65 -0.37 -45.71
CA LYS A 79 44.00 -1.31 -44.77
C LYS A 79 44.70 -1.37 -43.40
N ALA A 80 46.01 -1.12 -43.34
CA ALA A 80 46.74 -1.05 -42.07
C ALA A 80 46.30 0.18 -41.23
N ILE A 81 46.20 1.34 -41.87
CA ILE A 81 45.74 2.59 -41.23
C ILE A 81 44.27 2.44 -40.78
N HIS A 82 43.40 1.85 -41.60
CA HIS A 82 42.02 1.56 -41.20
C HIS A 82 41.94 0.61 -40.00
N CYS A 83 42.76 -0.45 -39.96
CA CYS A 83 42.72 -1.39 -38.84
C CYS A 83 43.32 -0.80 -37.55
N PHE A 84 44.38 0.02 -37.65
CA PHE A 84 44.98 0.70 -36.50
C PHE A 84 44.03 1.78 -35.94
N ASN A 85 43.46 2.63 -36.79
CA ASN A 85 42.47 3.62 -36.38
C ASN A 85 41.19 2.96 -35.84
N PHE A 86 40.74 1.83 -36.39
CA PHE A 86 39.59 1.10 -35.83
C PHE A 86 39.91 0.49 -34.46
N LYS A 87 41.12 -0.06 -34.26
CA LYS A 87 41.55 -0.60 -32.96
C LYS A 87 41.75 0.50 -31.92
N HIS A 88 42.25 1.67 -32.31
CA HIS A 88 42.41 2.84 -31.44
C HIS A 88 41.07 3.55 -31.14
N TRP A 89 40.16 3.63 -32.12
CA TRP A 89 38.79 4.13 -31.96
C TRP A 89 37.94 3.21 -31.08
N ILE A 90 38.12 1.89 -31.20
CA ILE A 90 37.60 0.92 -30.24
C ILE A 90 38.23 1.18 -28.87
N LEU A 91 39.55 1.14 -28.70
CA LEU A 91 40.19 1.32 -27.38
C LEU A 91 39.83 2.65 -26.69
N GLN A 92 39.61 3.75 -27.43
CA GLN A 92 39.13 5.02 -26.87
C GLN A 92 37.61 5.07 -26.58
N ARG A 93 36.80 4.15 -27.13
CA ARG A 93 35.38 3.96 -26.78
C ARG A 93 35.09 2.70 -25.95
N THR A 94 36.09 1.86 -25.72
CA THR A 94 36.07 0.67 -24.86
C THR A 94 37.14 0.75 -23.78
N LYS A 95 37.46 1.97 -23.33
CA LYS A 95 37.21 2.23 -21.91
C LYS A 95 35.72 1.98 -21.68
N LEU A 96 35.39 0.77 -21.22
CA LEU A 96 34.18 0.59 -20.44
C LEU A 96 34.40 1.50 -19.22
N PHE A 97 33.66 2.60 -19.15
CA PHE A 97 33.43 3.24 -17.87
C PHE A 97 32.54 2.29 -17.09
N GLU A 98 33.10 1.68 -16.06
CA GLU A 98 32.34 0.95 -15.04
C GLU A 98 31.28 1.91 -14.51
N MET A 99 30.01 1.69 -14.87
CA MET A 99 28.92 2.56 -14.44
C MET A 99 28.59 2.25 -12.98
N LYS A 100 29.30 2.95 -12.09
CA LYS A 100 29.21 2.76 -10.64
C LYS A 100 27.77 2.87 -10.15
N MET A 101 27.28 1.80 -9.55
CA MET A 101 25.94 1.78 -8.96
C MET A 101 25.96 2.59 -7.66
N LEU A 102 25.27 3.73 -7.68
CA LEU A 102 25.20 4.69 -6.58
C LEU A 102 23.90 4.52 -5.80
N SER A 103 24.01 4.49 -4.47
CA SER A 103 22.86 4.46 -3.56
C SER A 103 23.10 5.34 -2.34
N LEU A 104 22.03 5.94 -1.81
CA LEU A 104 22.05 6.69 -0.56
C LEU A 104 21.74 5.75 0.61
N VAL A 105 22.65 5.68 1.58
CA VAL A 105 22.60 4.78 2.73
C VAL A 105 22.55 5.61 4.01
N CYS A 106 21.59 5.31 4.88
CA CYS A 106 21.56 5.91 6.22
C CYS A 106 22.58 5.19 7.13
N PRO A 107 23.56 5.89 7.74
CA PRO A 107 24.52 5.27 8.65
C PRO A 107 23.88 4.67 9.91
N GLU A 108 22.70 5.15 10.29
CA GLU A 108 21.88 4.65 11.41
C GLU A 108 21.02 3.43 11.02
N ASN A 109 21.10 2.99 9.74
CA ASN A 109 20.30 1.89 9.16
C ASN A 109 18.78 2.02 9.37
N THR A 110 18.28 3.27 9.50
CA THR A 110 16.86 3.53 9.78
C THR A 110 15.95 3.23 8.60
N HIS A 111 16.48 3.25 7.37
CA HIS A 111 15.80 2.87 6.14
C HIS A 111 16.75 2.16 5.18
N ASP A 112 16.16 1.44 4.23
CA ASP A 112 16.88 0.66 3.23
C ASP A 112 17.63 1.59 2.24
N PRO A 113 18.71 1.13 1.58
CA PRO A 113 19.45 1.94 0.61
C PRO A 113 18.57 2.46 -0.52
N ILE A 114 18.62 3.77 -0.79
CA ILE A 114 17.84 4.44 -1.82
C ILE A 114 18.67 4.51 -3.11
N PRO A 115 18.30 3.82 -4.21
CA PRO A 115 19.07 3.88 -5.45
C PRO A 115 19.08 5.29 -6.05
N LEU A 116 20.21 5.70 -6.62
CA LEU A 116 20.39 6.99 -7.31
C LEU A 116 20.77 6.74 -8.78
N PRO A 117 19.79 6.65 -9.71
CA PRO A 117 20.08 6.32 -11.11
C PRO A 117 20.79 7.48 -11.83
N HIS A 118 21.73 7.14 -12.72
CA HIS A 118 22.50 8.12 -13.51
C HIS A 118 21.60 9.14 -14.22
N GLY A 119 21.81 10.43 -13.93
CA GLY A 119 21.09 11.54 -14.55
C GLY A 119 19.60 11.68 -14.16
N VAL A 120 19.10 10.90 -13.21
CA VAL A 120 17.69 10.95 -12.75
C VAL A 120 17.59 11.69 -11.41
N PRO A 121 16.80 12.79 -11.32
CA PRO A 121 16.53 13.45 -10.05
C PRO A 121 15.70 12.59 -9.10
N VAL A 122 16.28 12.22 -7.96
CA VAL A 122 15.64 11.52 -6.85
C VAL A 122 15.32 12.54 -5.75
N ILE A 123 14.04 12.76 -5.48
CA ILE A 123 13.60 13.70 -4.44
C ILE A 123 13.40 12.96 -3.11
N ILE A 124 14.09 13.40 -2.07
CA ILE A 124 14.01 12.86 -0.71
C ILE A 124 13.51 13.91 0.29
N GLY A 125 13.07 13.43 1.46
CA GLY A 125 12.45 14.22 2.52
C GLY A 125 11.54 13.35 3.38
N ARG A 126 10.67 13.96 4.19
CA ARG A 126 9.69 13.30 5.08
C ARG A 126 8.75 12.38 4.29
N SER A 127 9.07 11.10 4.26
CA SER A 127 8.44 10.11 3.37
C SER A 127 8.63 8.68 3.93
N PRO A 128 7.86 7.69 3.44
CA PRO A 128 8.12 6.28 3.78
C PRO A 128 9.51 5.79 3.31
N LEU A 129 10.05 6.37 2.24
CA LEU A 129 11.33 5.98 1.63
C LEU A 129 12.53 6.26 2.55
N THR A 130 12.55 7.43 3.19
CA THR A 130 13.58 7.81 4.18
C THR A 130 13.18 7.42 5.61
N ARG A 131 11.94 6.92 5.80
CA ARG A 131 11.24 6.75 7.07
C ARG A 131 11.20 8.00 8.00
N ILE A 132 11.64 9.18 7.52
CA ILE A 132 11.58 10.45 8.27
C ILE A 132 10.12 10.87 8.45
N ILE A 133 9.69 11.08 9.70
CA ILE A 133 8.34 11.55 10.06
C ILE A 133 8.29 13.00 10.59
N ASP A 134 9.45 13.60 10.91
CA ASP A 134 9.57 14.93 11.49
C ASP A 134 8.93 16.01 10.61
N LYS A 135 8.01 16.78 11.20
CA LYS A 135 7.24 17.83 10.51
C LYS A 135 8.09 19.00 10.04
N ARG A 136 9.30 19.20 10.59
CA ARG A 136 10.30 20.17 10.11
C ARG A 136 10.85 19.77 8.73
N CYS A 137 10.88 18.49 8.41
CA CYS A 137 11.36 18.01 7.13
C CYS A 137 10.25 18.14 6.06
N SER A 138 10.56 18.81 4.95
CA SER A 138 9.68 18.87 3.79
C SER A 138 9.46 17.47 3.21
N ARG A 139 8.33 17.25 2.51
CA ARG A 139 8.16 16.02 1.70
C ARG A 139 9.08 16.02 0.47
N GLN A 140 9.49 17.21 0.05
CA GLN A 140 10.48 17.47 -1.00
C GLN A 140 11.53 18.37 -0.35
N GLN A 141 12.50 17.76 0.31
CA GLN A 141 13.50 18.45 1.13
C GLN A 141 14.78 18.65 0.32
N LEU A 142 15.24 17.59 -0.35
CA LEU A 142 16.42 17.57 -1.21
C LEU A 142 16.11 16.89 -2.53
N GLU A 143 16.76 17.36 -3.58
CA GLU A 143 16.83 16.76 -4.91
C GLU A 143 18.26 16.25 -5.11
N LEU A 144 18.41 14.96 -5.41
CA LEU A 144 19.68 14.28 -5.64
C LEU A 144 19.76 13.84 -7.09
N THR A 145 20.84 14.16 -7.80
CA THR A 145 21.10 13.66 -9.16
C THR A 145 22.49 13.03 -9.19
N ALA A 146 22.56 11.73 -9.47
CA ALA A 146 23.81 10.99 -9.51
C ALA A 146 24.48 11.04 -10.88
N ASP A 147 25.81 11.21 -10.90
CA ASP A 147 26.63 10.91 -12.07
C ASP A 147 27.46 9.63 -11.82
N CYS A 148 26.86 8.49 -12.15
CA CYS A 148 27.52 7.18 -12.14
C CYS A 148 28.78 7.06 -13.00
N THR A 149 29.13 8.04 -13.86
CA THR A 149 30.38 8.04 -14.63
C THR A 149 31.52 8.74 -13.90
N LEU A 150 31.20 9.70 -13.02
CA LEU A 150 32.15 10.40 -12.16
C LEU A 150 32.19 9.85 -10.73
N GLY A 151 31.12 9.16 -10.29
CA GLY A 151 30.95 8.73 -8.90
C GLY A 151 30.51 9.85 -7.96
N GLU A 152 30.05 11.00 -8.47
CA GLU A 152 29.59 12.15 -7.68
C GLU A 152 28.05 12.23 -7.63
N VAL A 153 27.51 12.91 -6.61
CA VAL A 153 26.07 13.17 -6.47
C VAL A 153 25.83 14.67 -6.29
N THR A 154 25.10 15.28 -7.23
CA THR A 154 24.65 16.67 -7.11
C THR A 154 23.45 16.75 -6.17
N VAL A 155 23.57 17.58 -5.15
CA VAL A 155 22.57 17.84 -4.10
C VAL A 155 22.00 19.23 -4.25
N LYS A 156 20.68 19.39 -4.13
CA LYS A 156 19.98 20.68 -4.17
C LYS A 156 18.87 20.74 -3.13
N GLN A 157 18.87 21.74 -2.26
CA GLN A 157 17.80 21.92 -1.28
C GLN A 157 16.55 22.50 -1.95
N LEU A 158 15.43 21.79 -1.76
CA LEU A 158 14.08 22.22 -2.14
C LEU A 158 13.26 22.70 -0.92
N GLY A 159 13.53 22.13 0.27
CA GLY A 159 12.83 22.46 1.51
C GLY A 159 13.15 23.85 2.06
N SER A 160 12.25 24.38 2.89
CA SER A 160 12.38 25.70 3.52
C SER A 160 13.23 25.71 4.79
N ASN A 161 13.32 24.57 5.49
CA ASN A 161 14.22 24.39 6.63
C ASN A 161 15.56 23.85 6.11
N SER A 162 16.67 24.24 6.75
CA SER A 162 18.01 23.92 6.28
C SER A 162 18.36 22.44 6.34
N SER A 163 19.16 22.04 5.37
CA SER A 163 19.86 20.76 5.24
C SER A 163 21.36 21.08 5.19
N ALA A 164 22.24 20.13 5.49
CA ALA A 164 23.68 20.37 5.49
C ALA A 164 24.46 19.26 4.80
N LEU A 165 25.58 19.61 4.15
CA LEU A 165 26.53 18.68 3.55
C LEU A 165 27.90 18.91 4.20
N ASP A 166 28.45 17.88 4.83
CA ASP A 166 29.72 17.95 5.58
C ASP A 166 29.76 19.09 6.61
N GLY A 167 28.62 19.37 7.24
CA GLY A 167 28.41 20.44 8.22
C GLY A 167 28.10 21.82 7.63
N ILE A 168 28.24 22.01 6.32
CA ILE A 168 27.95 23.28 5.63
C ILE A 168 26.45 23.32 5.25
N GLU A 169 25.72 24.35 5.69
CA GLU A 169 24.31 24.50 5.34
C GLU A 169 24.08 24.81 3.85
N LEU A 170 23.04 24.20 3.28
CA LEU A 170 22.68 24.32 1.88
C LEU A 170 21.73 25.50 1.65
N MET A 171 22.08 26.38 0.72
CA MET A 171 21.20 27.45 0.26
C MET A 171 20.11 26.87 -0.66
N GLN A 172 18.85 27.17 -0.36
CA GLN A 172 17.70 26.70 -1.14
C GLN A 172 17.86 27.05 -2.63
N GLY A 173 17.61 26.07 -3.50
CA GLY A 173 17.73 26.20 -4.95
C GLY A 173 19.16 26.12 -5.53
N ARG A 174 20.23 26.30 -4.73
CA ARG A 174 21.61 26.08 -5.19
C ARG A 174 21.96 24.60 -5.26
N GLN A 175 22.88 24.26 -6.17
CA GLN A 175 23.46 22.92 -6.32
C GLN A 175 24.83 22.84 -5.64
N TYR A 176 25.12 21.67 -5.07
CA TYR A 176 26.34 21.31 -4.34
C TYR A 176 26.77 19.91 -4.78
N GLN A 177 28.07 19.59 -4.80
CA GLN A 177 28.55 18.23 -5.07
C GLN A 177 28.87 17.50 -3.77
N MET A 178 28.21 16.37 -3.55
CA MET A 178 28.53 15.40 -2.51
C MET A 178 29.56 14.41 -3.07
N ARG A 179 30.58 14.09 -2.28
CA ARG A 179 31.67 13.17 -2.65
C ARG A 179 31.69 11.91 -1.79
N GLN A 180 32.47 10.92 -2.19
CA GLN A 180 32.60 9.69 -1.42
C GLN A 180 33.11 9.99 0.00
N ASN A 181 32.47 9.37 0.99
CA ASN A 181 32.59 9.65 2.44
C ASN A 181 31.88 10.90 2.97
N SER A 182 31.40 11.83 2.13
CA SER A 182 30.59 12.98 2.58
C SER A 182 29.34 12.54 3.34
N THR A 183 28.93 13.33 4.32
CA THR A 183 27.70 13.13 5.11
C THR A 183 26.70 14.25 4.83
N LEU A 184 25.59 13.87 4.21
CA LEU A 184 24.45 14.72 3.92
C LEU A 184 23.39 14.57 5.02
N TYR A 185 23.05 15.66 5.69
CA TYR A 185 22.00 15.73 6.69
C TYR A 185 20.70 16.24 6.05
N VAL A 186 19.63 15.44 6.07
CA VAL A 186 18.34 15.80 5.43
C VAL A 186 17.66 16.97 6.15
N LEU A 187 17.98 17.22 7.42
CA LEU A 187 17.85 18.51 8.09
C LEU A 187 19.16 18.78 8.84
N THR A 188 19.65 20.02 8.92
CA THR A 188 20.93 20.33 9.59
C THR A 188 21.01 19.70 10.99
N GLY A 189 21.97 18.78 11.18
CA GLY A 189 22.18 18.04 12.42
C GLY A 189 21.32 16.77 12.64
N TYR A 190 20.45 16.39 11.70
CA TYR A 190 19.55 15.24 11.81
C TYR A 190 19.47 14.42 10.52
N TYR A 191 19.16 13.12 10.66
CA TYR A 191 18.97 12.18 9.55
C TYR A 191 20.17 12.14 8.58
N PRO A 192 21.35 11.72 9.05
CA PRO A 192 22.54 11.60 8.24
C PRO A 192 22.36 10.56 7.12
N GLN A 193 23.00 10.83 6.00
CA GLN A 193 23.02 10.03 4.79
C GLN A 193 24.44 10.05 4.22
N LYS A 194 24.93 8.91 3.77
CA LYS A 194 26.13 8.82 2.92
C LYS A 194 25.69 8.25 1.58
N PHE A 195 26.44 8.47 0.50
CA PHE A 195 26.29 7.59 -0.66
C PHE A 195 27.33 6.49 -0.63
N HIS A 196 26.92 5.31 -1.08
CA HIS A 196 27.76 4.15 -1.28
C HIS A 196 27.92 3.89 -2.78
N VAL A 197 29.15 3.52 -3.13
CA VAL A 197 29.57 3.12 -4.47
C VAL A 197 29.69 1.61 -4.45
N GLN A 198 28.87 0.90 -5.23
CA GLN A 198 29.13 -0.50 -5.53
C GLN A 198 30.09 -0.60 -6.71
N GLU A 199 31.13 -1.41 -6.56
CA GLU A 199 32.16 -1.68 -7.57
C GLU A 199 32.01 -3.14 -8.03
N ASP A 200 32.03 -3.38 -9.35
CA ASP A 200 31.75 -4.70 -9.94
C ASP A 200 32.96 -5.63 -9.81
N HIS A 201 33.09 -6.31 -8.68
CA HIS A 201 34.02 -7.42 -8.52
C HIS A 201 33.47 -8.68 -9.18
N SER A 202 33.92 -8.96 -10.40
CA SER A 202 33.60 -10.19 -11.15
C SER A 202 34.36 -11.42 -10.62
N GLU A 203 34.05 -11.86 -9.39
CA GLU A 203 34.44 -13.17 -8.88
C GLU A 203 33.21 -14.06 -8.59
N LYS A 204 33.45 -15.33 -8.25
CA LYS A 204 32.51 -16.44 -8.52
C LYS A 204 31.42 -16.64 -7.46
N VAL A 205 30.34 -17.30 -7.92
CA VAL A 205 29.27 -17.98 -7.15
C VAL A 205 28.16 -17.08 -6.59
N GLY A 206 26.89 -17.36 -6.97
CA GLY A 206 25.75 -16.89 -6.14
C GLY A 206 24.39 -16.69 -6.83
N LEU A 207 23.74 -17.76 -7.27
CA LEU A 207 22.26 -17.95 -7.33
C LEU A 207 21.34 -16.85 -7.92
N GLU A 208 20.71 -17.23 -9.03
CA GLU A 208 19.37 -16.86 -9.52
C GLU A 208 18.97 -15.37 -9.74
N GLU A 209 18.71 -15.07 -11.01
CA GLU A 209 17.95 -13.92 -11.49
C GLU A 209 16.52 -13.84 -10.88
N LYS A 210 15.89 -12.66 -10.99
CA LYS A 210 14.68 -12.54 -11.85
C LYS A 210 14.31 -11.09 -12.24
N PHE A 211 14.26 -10.89 -13.57
CA PHE A 211 13.52 -9.87 -14.33
C PHE A 211 13.85 -8.37 -14.19
N ILE A 212 14.73 -7.92 -15.09
CA ILE A 212 14.59 -6.63 -15.79
C ILE A 212 13.68 -6.82 -17.01
N VAL A 213 12.73 -5.91 -17.27
CA VAL A 213 12.27 -5.52 -18.63
C VAL A 213 11.66 -4.09 -18.59
N PRO A 214 11.70 -3.29 -19.69
CA PRO A 214 12.15 -1.90 -19.54
C PRO A 214 11.23 -0.81 -20.15
N LEU A 215 11.70 0.45 -20.11
CA LEU A 215 11.22 1.51 -21.00
C LEU A 215 12.08 1.58 -22.27
N VAL A 216 11.44 1.85 -23.42
CA VAL A 216 12.12 2.26 -24.65
C VAL A 216 11.84 3.74 -24.92
N ASN A 217 12.88 4.46 -25.31
CA ASN A 217 12.91 5.91 -25.52
C ASN A 217 12.01 6.39 -26.66
N SER A 218 11.71 7.69 -26.63
CA SER A 218 11.42 8.49 -27.83
C SER A 218 12.31 9.73 -27.82
N ASN A 219 13.18 9.89 -28.83
CA ASN A 219 13.89 11.15 -29.03
C ASN A 219 14.33 11.28 -30.49
N ARG A 220 13.87 12.33 -31.18
CA ARG A 220 14.52 12.95 -32.33
C ARG A 220 14.26 14.46 -32.29
N LYS A 221 15.32 15.22 -32.52
CA LYS A 221 15.24 16.63 -32.91
C LYS A 221 15.21 16.69 -34.43
N ASP A 222 14.77 17.83 -34.98
CA ASP A 222 15.43 18.45 -36.13
C ASP A 222 15.28 19.98 -36.05
N LYS A 223 16.08 20.72 -36.82
CA LYS A 223 16.14 22.19 -36.83
C LYS A 223 15.36 22.80 -37.99
N LEU A 224 14.97 24.07 -37.85
CA LEU A 224 14.90 25.06 -38.93
C LEU A 224 15.17 26.47 -38.34
N GLU A 225 15.46 27.45 -39.18
CA GLU A 225 16.26 28.63 -38.81
C GLU A 225 15.55 29.99 -38.96
N GLU A 226 16.26 31.02 -38.47
CA GLU A 226 16.16 32.47 -38.79
C GLU A 226 15.04 33.35 -38.20
N LYS A 227 15.53 34.46 -37.58
CA LYS A 227 15.04 35.85 -37.62
C LYS A 227 13.55 36.14 -37.33
N PHE A 228 13.30 36.86 -36.23
CA PHE A 228 12.91 38.30 -36.31
C PHE A 228 13.22 39.04 -34.99
N LYS A 229 13.17 40.38 -35.00
CA LYS A 229 13.65 41.26 -33.91
C LYS A 229 12.58 41.52 -32.83
N ILE A 230 13.00 41.74 -31.58
CA ILE A 230 12.18 42.24 -30.47
C ILE A 230 12.62 43.67 -30.09
N PRO A 231 11.73 44.68 -30.13
CA PRO A 231 11.97 45.99 -29.52
C PRO A 231 11.80 46.01 -27.99
N LYS A 232 12.49 46.94 -27.31
CA LYS A 232 12.26 47.31 -25.90
C LYS A 232 11.22 48.47 -25.81
N ILE A 233 11.13 49.11 -24.63
CA ILE A 233 10.51 50.44 -24.32
C ILE A 233 8.99 50.34 -24.03
N SER A 234 8.43 50.95 -22.97
CA SER A 234 8.99 51.55 -21.73
C SER A 234 7.90 51.75 -20.65
N GLU A 235 8.26 52.42 -19.55
CA GLU A 235 7.37 52.81 -18.45
C GLU A 235 6.48 54.04 -18.77
N ASN A 236 5.44 54.22 -17.93
CA ASN A 236 4.84 55.48 -17.46
C ASN A 236 4.37 56.58 -18.44
N SER A 237 3.07 56.90 -18.36
CA SER A 237 2.60 58.28 -18.15
C SER A 237 1.20 58.31 -17.50
N ASN A 238 0.88 59.40 -16.80
CA ASN A 238 -0.42 59.64 -16.15
C ASN A 238 -1.15 60.79 -16.87
N LYS A 239 -2.46 60.67 -17.13
CA LYS A 239 -3.48 61.68 -16.73
C LYS A 239 -4.92 61.31 -17.13
N THR A 240 -5.79 62.10 -16.51
CA THR A 240 -7.25 62.29 -16.51
C THR A 240 -7.89 62.46 -17.93
N ASP A 241 -9.21 62.46 -18.16
CA ASP A 241 -10.36 62.98 -17.37
C ASP A 241 -11.72 62.26 -17.65
N LEU A 242 -12.64 62.37 -16.67
CA LEU A 242 -14.10 62.70 -16.69
C LEU A 242 -15.02 62.30 -17.91
N VAL A 243 -16.35 62.06 -17.80
CA VAL A 243 -17.35 62.40 -16.75
C VAL A 243 -18.66 61.54 -16.81
N SER A 244 -19.42 61.53 -15.70
CA SER A 244 -20.86 61.15 -15.57
C SER A 244 -21.27 59.64 -15.64
N ASN A 245 -22.37 59.16 -15.02
CA ASN A 245 -23.39 59.84 -14.19
C ASN A 245 -24.11 58.92 -13.15
N ALA A 246 -24.48 59.51 -11.98
CA ALA A 246 -25.64 59.21 -11.09
C ALA A 246 -25.95 57.77 -10.55
N ARG A 247 -26.70 57.54 -9.44
CA ARG A 247 -27.02 58.32 -8.21
C ARG A 247 -27.50 57.38 -7.07
N LYS A 248 -27.02 57.65 -5.83
CA LYS A 248 -27.61 57.55 -4.45
C LYS A 248 -28.85 56.64 -4.18
N ARG A 249 -28.85 55.77 -3.14
CA ARG A 249 -28.97 55.99 -1.65
C ARG A 249 -30.42 56.32 -1.18
N PRO A 250 -30.87 56.09 0.10
CA PRO A 250 -30.17 56.52 1.32
C PRO A 250 -30.27 55.63 2.59
N SER A 251 -29.62 56.12 3.66
CA SER A 251 -29.88 55.84 5.08
C SER A 251 -30.05 57.18 5.83
N SER A 252 -30.70 57.19 7.00
CA SER A 252 -30.98 58.40 7.82
C SER A 252 -30.15 58.45 9.12
N VAL A 253 -30.04 59.65 9.75
CA VAL A 253 -29.11 59.99 10.86
C VAL A 253 -29.69 61.10 11.76
N LYS A 254 -29.18 61.21 13.01
CA LYS A 254 -29.36 62.24 14.11
C LYS A 254 -30.20 61.75 15.31
N SER A 255 -30.00 62.23 16.55
CA SER A 255 -29.28 63.43 17.06
C SER A 255 -28.60 63.27 18.46
N GLU A 256 -27.61 64.13 18.76
CA GLU A 256 -27.34 64.97 19.97
C GLU A 256 -27.96 64.60 21.37
N ASP A 257 -27.40 64.90 22.57
CA ASP A 257 -26.03 65.24 23.09
C ASP A 257 -26.03 65.33 24.67
N VAL A 258 -25.06 66.02 25.33
CA VAL A 258 -24.93 66.40 26.80
C VAL A 258 -24.07 65.42 27.66
N GLU A 259 -22.79 65.70 28.00
CA GLU A 259 -22.18 66.52 29.09
C GLU A 259 -22.28 65.96 30.54
N THR A 260 -21.33 66.07 31.51
CA THR A 260 -19.88 66.45 31.60
C THR A 260 -19.19 65.74 32.84
N PRO A 261 -18.22 66.25 33.65
CA PRO A 261 -16.77 66.01 33.39
C PRO A 261 -15.82 65.62 34.57
N SER A 262 -14.66 65.01 34.21
CA SER A 262 -13.31 65.25 34.82
C SER A 262 -12.98 64.71 36.24
N LYS A 263 -11.75 64.60 36.79
CA LYS A 263 -10.30 64.89 36.48
C LYS A 263 -9.49 64.21 37.65
N LYS A 264 -8.21 63.75 37.67
CA LYS A 264 -6.99 63.59 36.83
C LYS A 264 -6.47 62.11 37.05
N THR A 265 -5.23 61.61 37.20
CA THR A 265 -3.80 62.09 37.17
C THR A 265 -2.81 60.89 36.99
N LYS A 266 -1.74 61.03 36.16
CA LYS A 266 -0.36 60.42 36.18
C LYS A 266 -0.14 58.90 36.49
N SER A 267 0.89 58.19 35.97
CA SER A 267 2.04 58.49 35.08
C SER A 267 2.55 57.21 34.34
N SER A 268 3.68 57.25 33.62
CA SER A 268 4.05 56.31 32.55
C SER A 268 5.47 55.71 32.59
N MET A 269 5.61 54.48 32.06
CA MET A 269 6.76 53.84 31.34
C MET A 269 8.23 54.00 31.80
N GLU A 270 9.00 52.89 31.81
CA GLU A 270 10.28 52.80 31.06
C GLU A 270 10.78 51.36 30.77
N LYS A 271 12.06 51.15 30.34
CA LYS A 271 12.53 49.98 29.54
C LYS A 271 13.92 49.39 29.93
N LYS A 272 13.97 48.04 30.04
CA LYS A 272 14.93 47.06 29.43
C LYS A 272 16.47 47.11 29.68
N GLN A 273 17.10 45.90 29.66
CA GLN A 273 18.56 45.57 29.68
C GLN A 273 19.26 45.73 31.05
N THR A 274 20.36 45.04 31.41
CA THR A 274 21.31 44.13 30.69
C THR A 274 21.51 42.78 31.45
N ALA A 275 22.58 42.00 31.21
CA ALA A 275 22.86 40.71 31.84
C ALA A 275 24.35 40.56 32.28
N GLU A 276 24.64 39.70 33.25
CA GLU A 276 25.73 38.68 33.23
C GLU A 276 25.67 37.77 34.50
N ALA A 277 26.63 36.86 34.70
CA ALA A 277 26.45 35.60 35.44
C ALA A 277 27.25 35.47 36.76
N ASN A 278 26.87 34.49 37.60
CA ASN A 278 27.80 33.58 38.31
C ASN A 278 27.09 32.35 38.90
N ASP A 279 27.89 31.42 39.44
CA ASP A 279 27.59 30.01 39.74
C ASP A 279 27.36 29.73 41.26
N SER A 280 27.05 28.47 41.60
CA SER A 280 27.18 27.72 42.89
C SER A 280 25.92 27.02 43.45
N ASP A 281 26.13 25.72 43.72
CA ASP A 281 25.50 24.75 44.64
C ASP A 281 24.04 24.89 45.15
N ASP A 282 23.29 23.78 45.11
CA ASP A 282 23.33 22.82 46.24
C ASP A 282 22.80 21.42 45.82
N GLY A 283 23.23 20.34 46.46
CA GLY A 283 23.07 18.97 45.92
C GLY A 283 22.71 17.86 46.92
N GLU A 284 21.43 17.45 46.98
CA GLU A 284 20.99 16.40 47.91
C GLU A 284 20.04 15.33 47.31
N ASN A 285 20.57 14.13 47.01
CA ASN A 285 19.81 12.86 47.06
C ASN A 285 20.62 11.55 46.88
N VAL A 286 21.88 11.60 46.44
CA VAL A 286 22.61 10.40 45.92
C VAL A 286 22.72 9.24 46.93
N LYS A 287 22.78 9.51 48.25
CA LYS A 287 22.90 8.46 49.29
C LYS A 287 21.70 7.51 49.35
N ASN A 288 20.47 7.98 49.11
CA ASN A 288 19.23 7.20 49.34
C ASN A 288 19.02 6.06 48.31
N ILE A 289 19.72 6.13 47.16
CA ILE A 289 19.62 5.13 46.09
C ILE A 289 20.56 3.94 46.35
N ALA A 290 21.73 4.17 46.93
CA ALA A 290 22.74 3.13 47.17
C ALA A 290 22.26 2.06 48.18
N GLU A 291 21.69 2.48 49.30
CA GLU A 291 21.23 1.57 50.36
C GLU A 291 20.07 0.66 49.92
N LYS A 292 19.17 1.17 49.06
CA LYS A 292 18.10 0.37 48.44
C LYS A 292 18.64 -0.70 47.49
N LEU A 293 19.74 -0.42 46.77
CA LEU A 293 20.37 -1.38 45.87
C LEU A 293 21.11 -2.52 46.59
N GLN A 294 21.60 -2.30 47.82
CA GLN A 294 22.16 -3.38 48.63
C GLN A 294 21.08 -4.31 49.19
N LYS A 295 20.01 -3.77 49.79
CA LYS A 295 18.92 -4.57 50.41
C LYS A 295 18.21 -5.49 49.41
N MET A 296 18.13 -5.13 48.12
CA MET A 296 17.58 -6.01 47.07
C MET A 296 18.52 -7.15 46.64
N LYS A 297 19.84 -7.06 46.87
CA LYS A 297 20.80 -8.10 46.45
C LYS A 297 20.92 -9.26 47.45
N GLU A 298 20.57 -9.05 48.72
CA GLU A 298 20.65 -10.09 49.76
C GLU A 298 19.45 -11.05 49.72
N MET A 299 18.24 -10.53 49.47
CA MET A 299 17.03 -11.37 49.31
C MET A 299 17.13 -12.36 48.13
N SER A 300 17.99 -12.09 47.15
CA SER A 300 18.22 -12.98 45.99
C SER A 300 19.13 -14.19 46.28
N LYS A 301 19.63 -14.38 47.51
CA LYS A 301 20.59 -15.47 47.86
C LYS A 301 20.02 -16.62 48.70
N LYS A 302 18.74 -16.60 49.07
CA LYS A 302 18.07 -17.76 49.72
C LYS A 302 16.96 -18.33 48.86
N ASN A 303 17.31 -19.34 48.05
CA ASN A 303 16.58 -20.60 47.79
C ASN A 303 17.06 -21.24 46.47
N LYS A 304 17.77 -22.37 46.54
CA LYS A 304 18.18 -23.18 45.38
C LYS A 304 18.42 -24.64 45.79
N CYS A 305 17.98 -25.59 44.95
CA CYS A 305 17.99 -27.04 45.15
C CYS A 305 17.05 -27.52 46.31
N LEU A 306 16.40 -28.67 46.25
CA LEU A 306 16.67 -29.93 45.53
C LEU A 306 15.43 -30.56 44.83
N SER A 307 15.70 -31.60 44.04
CA SER A 307 14.82 -32.68 43.54
C SER A 307 15.70 -33.98 43.52
N PRO A 308 15.24 -35.23 43.22
CA PRO A 308 14.13 -35.62 42.34
C PRO A 308 13.35 -36.90 42.79
N HIS A 309 12.72 -37.58 41.82
CA HIS A 309 11.94 -38.85 41.85
C HIS A 309 10.51 -38.70 42.41
N ALA A 310 9.40 -39.10 41.74
CA ALA A 310 9.05 -40.10 40.71
C ALA A 310 8.49 -41.42 41.28
N ASN A 311 7.17 -41.61 41.15
CA ASN A 311 6.48 -42.84 40.72
C ASN A 311 4.96 -42.63 40.62
N THR A 312 4.32 -43.36 39.69
CA THR A 312 2.87 -43.67 39.66
C THR A 312 2.70 -45.13 40.13
N PRO A 313 1.52 -45.60 40.61
CA PRO A 313 0.42 -45.95 39.70
C PRO A 313 -1.03 -45.86 40.27
N SER A 314 -1.99 -46.10 39.36
CA SER A 314 -3.30 -46.79 39.54
C SER A 314 -4.29 -46.43 40.67
N ASP A 315 -5.47 -46.01 40.24
CA ASP A 315 -6.80 -46.54 40.60
C ASP A 315 -7.21 -46.72 42.08
N SER A 316 -8.18 -45.92 42.51
CA SER A 316 -9.41 -46.43 43.15
C SER A 316 -10.51 -45.37 43.20
N VAL A 317 -11.77 -45.81 43.11
CA VAL A 317 -12.98 -44.98 43.28
C VAL A 317 -13.70 -45.44 44.54
N PRO A 318 -14.09 -44.50 45.42
CA PRO A 318 -15.38 -44.60 46.10
C PRO A 318 -16.33 -43.49 45.65
N SER A 319 -17.60 -43.85 45.46
CA SER A 319 -18.66 -42.89 45.17
C SER A 319 -19.16 -42.21 46.44
N SER A 320 -19.38 -40.90 46.40
CA SER A 320 -20.40 -40.27 47.24
C SER A 320 -21.08 -39.11 46.49
N SER A 321 -22.40 -39.09 46.61
CA SER A 321 -23.33 -38.17 45.98
C SER A 321 -23.11 -36.70 46.37
N LEU A 322 -23.18 -35.80 45.39
CA LEU A 322 -23.73 -34.44 45.60
C LEU A 322 -24.31 -33.88 44.29
N THR A 323 -25.32 -33.02 44.44
CA THR A 323 -26.24 -32.49 43.43
C THR A 323 -25.59 -31.93 42.15
N LYS A 324 -25.82 -32.57 41.00
CA LYS A 324 -25.49 -32.01 39.67
C LYS A 324 -26.69 -31.34 39.01
N THR A 325 -26.86 -30.03 39.21
CA THR A 325 -27.44 -29.18 38.16
C THR A 325 -26.42 -29.07 37.02
N SER A 326 -26.60 -29.89 35.99
CA SER A 326 -25.67 -29.96 34.85
C SER A 326 -25.69 -28.67 34.02
N THR A 327 -24.83 -27.72 34.36
CA THR A 327 -24.46 -26.64 33.44
C THR A 327 -23.32 -27.14 32.56
N ASN A 328 -23.56 -27.23 31.25
CA ASN A 328 -22.52 -27.56 30.28
C ASN A 328 -21.58 -26.36 30.14
N ALA A 329 -20.57 -26.29 31.01
CA ALA A 329 -19.55 -25.25 31.04
C ALA A 329 -18.16 -25.87 30.86
N GLY A 330 -17.28 -25.18 30.13
CA GLY A 330 -15.89 -25.59 29.99
C GLY A 330 -15.13 -25.50 31.32
N ALA A 331 -14.01 -26.22 31.43
CA ALA A 331 -13.09 -26.06 32.55
C ALA A 331 -12.57 -24.61 32.62
N PRO A 332 -12.38 -24.03 33.82
CA PRO A 332 -11.90 -22.65 33.94
C PRO A 332 -10.44 -22.52 33.50
N VAL A 333 -10.14 -21.43 32.79
CA VAL A 333 -8.79 -20.98 32.44
C VAL A 333 -7.98 -20.77 33.73
N LYS A 334 -6.84 -21.45 33.86
CA LYS A 334 -6.03 -21.50 35.10
C LYS A 334 -5.22 -20.23 35.40
N GLU A 335 -4.84 -19.49 34.37
CA GLU A 335 -3.97 -18.31 34.48
C GLU A 335 -4.34 -17.29 33.40
N SER A 336 -3.96 -16.03 33.59
CA SER A 336 -4.34 -14.96 32.65
C SER A 336 -3.31 -14.85 31.52
N VAL A 337 -3.72 -15.14 30.29
CA VAL A 337 -2.81 -15.31 29.14
C VAL A 337 -3.14 -14.34 28.00
N TRP A 338 -2.08 -13.78 27.41
CA TRP A 338 -2.13 -13.07 26.13
C TRP A 338 -1.49 -13.92 25.03
N GLU A 339 -2.18 -14.08 23.91
CA GLU A 339 -1.74 -14.83 22.73
C GLU A 339 -1.79 -13.97 21.45
N LYS A 340 -1.05 -14.39 20.42
CA LYS A 340 -1.02 -13.73 19.10
C LYS A 340 -1.28 -14.72 17.96
N TYR A 341 -2.14 -14.33 17.03
CA TYR A 341 -2.51 -15.11 15.84
C TYR A 341 -2.52 -14.18 14.61
N ASP A 342 -1.42 -14.11 13.85
CA ASP A 342 -1.21 -13.15 12.75
C ASP A 342 -1.49 -11.68 13.19
N LYS A 343 -2.64 -11.13 12.82
CA LYS A 343 -3.08 -9.74 13.10
C LYS A 343 -4.07 -9.65 14.27
N LEU A 344 -4.44 -10.78 14.86
CA LEU A 344 -5.28 -10.88 16.05
C LEU A 344 -4.42 -11.06 17.30
N TYR A 345 -4.72 -10.32 18.37
CA TYR A 345 -4.25 -10.64 19.72
C TYR A 345 -5.45 -11.05 20.58
N VAL A 346 -5.26 -12.02 21.47
CA VAL A 346 -6.31 -12.60 22.30
C VAL A 346 -5.89 -12.59 23.76
N TYR A 347 -6.76 -12.12 24.65
CA TYR A 347 -6.61 -12.26 26.10
C TYR A 347 -7.66 -13.21 26.63
N ARG A 348 -7.29 -14.09 27.57
CA ARG A 348 -8.22 -14.81 28.45
C ARG A 348 -7.83 -14.50 29.90
N ARG A 349 -8.73 -13.91 30.69
CA ARG A 349 -8.56 -13.83 32.15
C ARG A 349 -8.70 -15.24 32.76
N GLU A 350 -7.94 -15.49 33.82
CA GLU A 350 -8.17 -16.55 34.80
C GLU A 350 -9.66 -16.68 35.19
N GLY A 351 -10.12 -17.91 35.43
CA GLY A 351 -11.51 -18.21 35.79
C GLY A 351 -12.52 -18.14 34.62
N LEU A 352 -12.11 -17.68 33.43
CA LEU A 352 -12.94 -17.69 32.23
C LEU A 352 -13.29 -19.14 31.85
N GLN A 353 -14.52 -19.37 31.43
CA GLN A 353 -15.02 -20.68 30.97
C GLN A 353 -15.65 -20.55 29.59
N ALA A 354 -15.64 -21.62 28.79
CA ALA A 354 -16.55 -21.76 27.67
C ALA A 354 -18.02 -21.81 28.14
N LYS A 355 -18.91 -21.16 27.37
CA LYS A 355 -20.36 -21.14 27.56
C LYS A 355 -21.07 -21.19 26.21
N GLU A 356 -22.31 -21.65 26.21
CA GLU A 356 -23.24 -21.63 25.07
C GLU A 356 -23.67 -20.21 24.68
N LYS A 357 -23.83 -19.31 25.65
CA LYS A 357 -24.28 -17.93 25.43
C LYS A 357 -23.09 -16.96 25.47
N ILE A 358 -23.00 -16.06 24.49
CA ILE A 358 -22.00 -14.99 24.45
C ILE A 358 -22.66 -13.63 24.65
N ALA A 359 -22.12 -12.86 25.59
CA ALA A 359 -22.39 -11.43 25.73
C ALA A 359 -21.19 -10.65 25.18
N GLY A 360 -21.31 -10.21 23.93
CA GLY A 360 -20.25 -9.54 23.20
C GLY A 360 -20.31 -8.01 23.32
N PHE A 361 -19.15 -7.34 23.42
CA PHE A 361 -19.06 -5.87 23.52
C PHE A 361 -17.93 -5.30 22.64
N ASP A 362 -18.02 -4.05 22.18
CA ASP A 362 -16.82 -3.23 21.88
C ASP A 362 -16.23 -2.66 23.19
N ILE A 363 -15.07 -1.98 23.12
CA ILE A 363 -14.39 -1.34 24.24
C ILE A 363 -14.50 0.19 24.19
N ASP A 364 -13.95 0.84 23.16
CA ASP A 364 -13.68 2.29 23.12
C ASP A 364 -14.92 3.07 22.64
N GLY A 365 -15.76 3.51 23.59
CA GLY A 365 -17.09 4.11 23.34
C GLY A 365 -18.23 3.31 23.95
N THR A 366 -17.97 2.04 24.32
CA THR A 366 -18.96 1.08 24.82
C THR A 366 -18.73 0.65 26.27
N ILE A 367 -17.52 0.19 26.59
CA ILE A 367 -17.11 -0.18 27.96
C ILE A 367 -16.33 0.95 28.63
N ILE A 368 -15.52 1.68 27.85
CA ILE A 368 -14.76 2.83 28.34
C ILE A 368 -15.00 4.09 27.50
N THR A 369 -14.68 5.23 28.07
CA THR A 369 -14.53 6.52 27.39
C THR A 369 -13.29 7.22 27.92
N THR A 370 -12.79 8.23 27.21
CA THR A 370 -11.71 9.08 27.74
C THR A 370 -12.10 9.75 29.05
N LYS A 371 -11.12 9.91 29.93
CA LYS A 371 -11.21 10.66 31.19
C LYS A 371 -11.12 12.17 30.92
N SER A 372 -10.34 12.55 29.91
CA SER A 372 -10.15 13.92 29.41
C SER A 372 -11.32 14.48 28.60
N GLY A 373 -12.27 13.64 28.18
CA GLY A 373 -13.39 14.03 27.31
C GLY A 373 -13.00 14.30 25.85
N LYS A 374 -11.75 14.06 25.45
CA LYS A 374 -11.30 14.15 24.06
C LYS A 374 -11.76 12.93 23.25
N VAL A 375 -11.85 13.08 21.92
CA VAL A 375 -12.25 11.99 20.99
C VAL A 375 -11.20 10.87 20.93
N PHE A 376 -9.93 11.19 21.19
CA PHE A 376 -8.84 10.23 21.30
C PHE A 376 -8.18 10.40 22.67
N PRO A 377 -7.72 9.30 23.31
CA PRO A 377 -7.00 9.37 24.58
C PRO A 377 -5.68 10.15 24.43
N VAL A 378 -5.26 10.84 25.49
CA VAL A 378 -3.95 11.53 25.52
C VAL A 378 -2.78 10.61 25.84
N ASP A 379 -3.03 9.54 26.60
CA ASP A 379 -2.06 8.55 27.08
C ASP A 379 -2.76 7.21 27.38
N ASN A 380 -2.06 6.25 27.99
CA ASN A 380 -2.61 4.93 28.32
C ASN A 380 -3.63 4.94 29.49
N ASP A 381 -3.62 5.99 30.32
CA ASP A 381 -4.44 6.14 31.54
C ASP A 381 -5.63 7.09 31.33
N ASP A 382 -5.73 7.74 30.16
CA ASP A 382 -6.88 8.53 29.72
C ASP A 382 -8.08 7.65 29.32
N TRP A 383 -8.54 6.85 30.27
CA TRP A 383 -9.79 6.11 30.20
C TRP A 383 -10.51 6.09 31.55
N ARG A 384 -11.80 5.81 31.49
CA ARG A 384 -12.68 5.44 32.60
C ARG A 384 -13.77 4.55 32.06
N LEU A 385 -14.39 3.73 32.94
CA LEU A 385 -15.62 3.02 32.57
C LEU A 385 -16.67 4.04 32.11
N TRP A 386 -17.37 3.72 31.01
CA TRP A 386 -18.36 4.63 30.40
C TRP A 386 -19.55 4.93 31.31
N THR A 387 -19.94 3.96 32.15
CA THR A 387 -20.91 4.11 33.24
C THR A 387 -20.55 3.21 34.42
N GLY A 388 -20.95 3.60 35.63
CA GLY A 388 -20.78 2.81 36.86
C GLY A 388 -21.59 1.50 36.88
N GLU A 389 -22.61 1.37 36.03
CA GLU A 389 -23.41 0.14 35.93
C GLU A 389 -22.68 -1.02 35.22
N ILE A 390 -21.56 -0.79 34.54
CA ILE A 390 -20.86 -1.81 33.74
C ILE A 390 -20.43 -3.04 34.59
N PRO A 391 -19.68 -2.92 35.70
CA PRO A 391 -19.26 -4.08 36.48
C PRO A 391 -20.44 -4.90 37.00
N LYS A 392 -21.50 -4.22 37.44
CA LYS A 392 -22.75 -4.83 37.92
C LYS A 392 -23.49 -5.60 36.83
N LYS A 393 -23.63 -5.03 35.62
CA LYS A 393 -24.27 -5.72 34.48
C LYS A 393 -23.42 -6.88 33.94
N LEU A 394 -22.10 -6.72 33.84
CA LEU A 394 -21.21 -7.79 33.36
C LEU A 394 -21.10 -8.93 34.38
N LYS A 395 -21.09 -8.63 35.69
CA LYS A 395 -21.15 -9.65 36.74
C LYS A 395 -22.44 -10.45 36.64
N LYS A 396 -23.60 -9.78 36.55
CA LYS A 396 -24.89 -10.46 36.37
C LYS A 396 -24.91 -11.36 35.12
N LEU A 397 -24.37 -10.91 33.98
CA LEU A 397 -24.29 -11.74 32.78
C LEU A 397 -23.51 -13.04 33.00
N ASN A 398 -22.38 -12.96 33.71
CA ASN A 398 -21.57 -14.14 34.05
C ASN A 398 -22.33 -15.09 35.01
N GLU A 399 -23.15 -14.55 35.91
CA GLU A 399 -24.05 -15.30 36.80
C GLU A 399 -25.23 -15.94 36.02
N ASP A 400 -25.82 -15.23 35.05
CA ASP A 400 -26.86 -15.70 34.10
C ASP A 400 -26.32 -16.72 33.06
N GLY A 401 -25.04 -17.10 33.17
CA GLY A 401 -24.39 -18.14 32.36
C GLY A 401 -23.82 -17.68 31.02
N TYR A 402 -23.67 -16.37 30.79
CA TYR A 402 -22.99 -15.82 29.60
C TYR A 402 -21.48 -15.79 29.77
N LYS A 403 -20.75 -16.09 28.69
CA LYS A 403 -19.35 -15.71 28.56
C LYS A 403 -19.25 -14.27 28.08
N VAL A 404 -18.55 -13.42 28.82
CA VAL A 404 -18.33 -12.01 28.44
C VAL A 404 -17.11 -11.92 27.52
N VAL A 405 -17.31 -11.36 26.31
CA VAL A 405 -16.27 -11.27 25.28
C VAL A 405 -16.19 -9.87 24.69
N PHE A 406 -15.01 -9.27 24.67
CA PHE A 406 -14.77 -7.97 24.06
C PHE A 406 -14.12 -8.14 22.68
N PHE A 407 -14.59 -7.36 21.70
CA PHE A 407 -14.18 -7.42 20.29
C PHE A 407 -13.83 -6.01 19.80
N THR A 408 -12.55 -5.70 19.58
CA THR A 408 -12.09 -4.31 19.34
C THR A 408 -11.18 -4.14 18.12
N ASN A 409 -11.18 -2.92 17.56
CA ASN A 409 -10.76 -2.61 16.19
C ASN A 409 -9.48 -1.72 16.11
N GLN A 410 -8.40 -2.15 16.77
CA GLN A 410 -7.19 -1.37 17.09
C GLN A 410 -6.19 -1.17 15.93
N LEU A 411 -6.63 -0.55 14.84
CA LEU A 411 -5.81 -0.20 13.65
C LEU A 411 -4.67 0.81 13.94
N GLY A 412 -4.57 1.36 15.16
CA GLY A 412 -3.43 2.16 15.60
C GLY A 412 -2.11 1.39 15.58
N VAL A 413 -2.17 0.09 15.90
CA VAL A 413 -1.00 -0.81 16.02
C VAL A 413 -0.33 -1.02 14.67
N ALA A 414 -1.05 -1.52 13.65
CA ALA A 414 -0.49 -1.69 12.30
C ALA A 414 -0.14 -0.35 11.59
N ARG A 415 -0.47 0.80 12.20
CA ARG A 415 -0.08 2.14 11.73
C ARG A 415 1.09 2.75 12.53
N GLY A 416 1.68 2.01 13.47
CA GLY A 416 2.78 2.50 14.32
C GLY A 416 2.40 3.67 15.23
N LYS A 417 1.10 3.85 15.54
CA LYS A 417 0.59 4.97 16.36
C LYS A 417 0.36 4.61 17.82
N THR A 418 0.37 3.33 18.13
CA THR A 418 0.09 2.75 19.45
C THR A 418 0.86 1.45 19.52
N LYS A 419 1.59 1.18 20.61
CA LYS A 419 2.23 -0.13 20.77
C LYS A 419 1.17 -1.16 21.17
N ILE A 420 1.45 -2.45 21.01
CA ILE A 420 0.48 -3.47 21.42
C ILE A 420 0.56 -3.72 22.93
N GLU A 421 1.76 -3.59 23.50
CA GLU A 421 2.08 -3.73 24.92
C GLU A 421 1.32 -2.67 25.75
N ASP A 422 1.26 -1.42 25.25
CA ASP A 422 0.45 -0.32 25.80
C ASP A 422 -1.03 -0.72 25.92
N LEU A 423 -1.60 -1.29 24.85
CA LEU A 423 -2.99 -1.74 24.81
C LEU A 423 -3.22 -2.99 25.66
N GLN A 424 -2.28 -3.92 25.72
CA GLN A 424 -2.36 -5.11 26.57
C GLN A 424 -2.41 -4.71 28.05
N SER A 425 -1.59 -3.75 28.46
CA SER A 425 -1.63 -3.17 29.81
C SER A 425 -2.99 -2.49 30.08
N LYS A 426 -3.39 -1.51 29.25
CA LYS A 426 -4.67 -0.80 29.35
C LYS A 426 -5.86 -1.77 29.47
N PHE A 427 -5.94 -2.77 28.59
CA PHE A 427 -7.04 -3.72 28.58
C PHE A 427 -7.02 -4.71 29.77
N THR A 428 -5.84 -5.06 30.29
CA THR A 428 -5.74 -5.87 31.52
C THR A 428 -6.27 -5.09 32.72
N MET A 429 -5.85 -3.83 32.90
CA MET A 429 -6.33 -2.93 33.94
C MET A 429 -7.85 -2.69 33.88
N ILE A 430 -8.43 -2.66 32.67
CA ILE A 430 -9.89 -2.56 32.47
C ILE A 430 -10.61 -3.81 32.97
N VAL A 431 -10.13 -5.01 32.65
CA VAL A 431 -10.73 -6.28 33.11
C VAL A 431 -10.61 -6.41 34.63
N GLU A 432 -9.46 -6.08 35.20
CA GLU A 432 -9.25 -6.02 36.65
C GLU A 432 -10.21 -5.04 37.33
N ARG A 433 -10.42 -3.85 36.74
CA ARG A 433 -11.36 -2.85 37.28
C ARG A 433 -12.83 -3.25 37.14
N ILE A 434 -13.16 -4.16 36.23
CA ILE A 434 -14.50 -4.73 36.05
C ILE A 434 -14.74 -5.91 37.01
N GLY A 435 -13.71 -6.71 37.32
CA GLY A 435 -13.79 -7.81 38.28
C GLY A 435 -14.59 -9.03 37.79
N VAL A 436 -14.62 -9.26 36.47
CA VAL A 436 -15.34 -10.38 35.83
C VAL A 436 -14.39 -11.12 34.88
N PRO A 437 -14.42 -12.47 34.78
CA PRO A 437 -13.63 -13.21 33.79
C PRO A 437 -14.07 -12.85 32.36
N ILE A 438 -13.15 -12.25 31.59
CA ILE A 438 -13.40 -11.70 30.26
C ILE A 438 -12.40 -12.27 29.26
N GLN A 439 -12.88 -12.53 28.04
CA GLN A 439 -12.04 -12.75 26.87
C GLN A 439 -11.97 -11.47 26.04
N ILE A 440 -10.80 -11.11 25.49
CA ILE A 440 -10.66 -9.96 24.59
C ILE A 440 -10.06 -10.43 23.26
N LEU A 441 -10.61 -9.93 22.16
CA LEU A 441 -10.13 -10.15 20.80
C LEU A 441 -9.82 -8.78 20.17
N VAL A 442 -8.57 -8.60 19.75
CA VAL A 442 -8.00 -7.31 19.32
C VAL A 442 -7.52 -7.41 17.88
N SER A 443 -8.28 -6.85 16.93
CA SER A 443 -7.86 -6.75 15.53
C SER A 443 -6.91 -5.56 15.34
N THR A 444 -5.61 -5.84 15.20
CA THR A 444 -4.54 -4.82 15.12
C THR A 444 -4.39 -4.15 13.75
N SER A 445 -5.07 -4.68 12.72
CA SER A 445 -4.84 -4.33 11.31
C SER A 445 -6.13 -4.34 10.48
N GLY A 446 -5.99 -4.32 9.15
CA GLY A 446 -7.03 -4.72 8.19
C GLY A 446 -7.15 -6.26 8.08
N GLY A 447 -7.74 -6.74 6.99
CA GLY A 447 -8.06 -8.16 6.83
C GLY A 447 -9.30 -8.61 7.62
N ILE A 448 -9.49 -9.94 7.72
CA ILE A 448 -10.72 -10.62 8.17
C ILE A 448 -11.11 -10.37 9.64
N TYR A 449 -10.15 -10.08 10.51
CA TYR A 449 -10.42 -9.82 11.93
C TYR A 449 -11.05 -8.43 12.19
N ARG A 450 -10.97 -7.51 11.23
CA ARG A 450 -11.46 -6.14 11.44
C ARG A 450 -12.97 -6.06 11.23
N LYS A 451 -13.72 -5.76 12.30
CA LYS A 451 -15.17 -5.48 12.24
C LYS A 451 -15.45 -4.45 11.15
N PRO A 452 -16.46 -4.64 10.28
CA PRO A 452 -17.55 -5.63 10.43
C PRO A 452 -17.29 -7.07 9.98
N ALA A 453 -16.13 -7.41 9.40
CA ALA A 453 -15.83 -8.80 9.02
C ALA A 453 -15.81 -9.74 10.25
N THR A 454 -16.23 -11.00 10.07
CA THR A 454 -16.53 -11.93 11.17
C THR A 454 -15.32 -12.56 11.85
N GLY A 455 -14.09 -12.39 11.34
CA GLY A 455 -12.94 -13.24 11.69
C GLY A 455 -12.60 -13.38 13.18
N MET A 456 -12.94 -12.39 14.02
CA MET A 456 -12.79 -12.53 15.47
C MET A 456 -13.86 -13.43 16.09
N TRP A 457 -15.11 -13.35 15.62
CA TRP A 457 -16.16 -14.29 15.99
C TRP A 457 -15.83 -15.71 15.50
N ASP A 458 -15.32 -15.83 14.28
CA ASP A 458 -14.94 -17.13 13.71
C ASP A 458 -13.79 -17.76 14.53
N TYR A 459 -12.81 -16.97 14.97
CA TYR A 459 -11.82 -17.40 15.96
C TYR A 459 -12.48 -17.82 17.29
N LEU A 460 -13.45 -17.05 17.82
CA LEU A 460 -14.14 -17.41 19.07
C LEU A 460 -14.79 -18.80 18.97
N VAL A 461 -15.54 -19.05 17.89
CA VAL A 461 -16.20 -20.34 17.63
C VAL A 461 -15.17 -21.46 17.49
N GLN A 462 -14.11 -21.27 16.69
CA GLN A 462 -13.17 -22.34 16.34
C GLN A 462 -12.12 -22.64 17.42
N LYS A 463 -11.70 -21.62 18.20
CA LYS A 463 -10.49 -21.65 19.06
C LYS A 463 -10.63 -20.89 20.37
N GLY A 464 -11.61 -19.99 20.48
CA GLY A 464 -11.82 -19.17 21.67
C GLY A 464 -12.76 -19.78 22.70
N ASN A 465 -13.57 -20.79 22.35
CA ASN A 465 -14.65 -21.35 23.18
C ASN A 465 -14.54 -22.86 23.44
N ASP A 466 -13.34 -23.42 23.42
CA ASP A 466 -13.01 -24.76 23.92
C ASP A 466 -13.88 -25.90 23.34
N GLY A 467 -14.26 -25.76 22.06
CA GLY A 467 -15.13 -26.70 21.34
C GLY A 467 -16.62 -26.60 21.67
N MET A 468 -17.03 -25.73 22.58
CA MET A 468 -18.42 -25.55 22.99
C MET A 468 -19.22 -24.77 21.93
N PRO A 469 -20.31 -25.35 21.37
CA PRO A 469 -21.18 -24.64 20.43
C PRO A 469 -21.77 -23.38 21.06
N ILE A 470 -21.95 -22.34 20.23
CA ILE A 470 -22.52 -21.05 20.65
C ILE A 470 -23.92 -20.92 20.05
N ASP A 471 -24.92 -20.65 20.90
CA ASP A 471 -26.27 -20.34 20.44
C ASP A 471 -26.38 -18.85 20.08
N ILE A 472 -26.45 -18.55 18.79
CA ILE A 472 -26.59 -17.20 18.23
C ILE A 472 -27.90 -16.53 18.70
N SER A 473 -28.99 -17.28 18.85
CA SER A 473 -30.30 -16.75 19.26
C SER A 473 -30.35 -16.34 20.74
N LYS A 474 -29.53 -16.99 21.58
CA LYS A 474 -29.33 -16.62 23.00
C LYS A 474 -28.17 -15.63 23.21
N SER A 475 -27.46 -15.22 22.16
CA SER A 475 -26.26 -14.38 22.22
C SER A 475 -26.50 -12.99 21.62
N PHE A 476 -25.74 -12.00 22.07
CA PHE A 476 -25.90 -10.62 21.62
C PHE A 476 -24.57 -9.85 21.53
N TYR A 477 -24.59 -8.74 20.80
CA TYR A 477 -23.49 -7.79 20.68
C TYR A 477 -23.90 -6.37 21.06
N VAL A 478 -23.02 -5.64 21.76
CA VAL A 478 -23.21 -4.24 22.14
C VAL A 478 -22.06 -3.40 21.58
N GLY A 479 -22.37 -2.29 20.91
CA GLY A 479 -21.35 -1.40 20.36
C GLY A 479 -21.89 -0.01 20.00
N ASP A 480 -21.05 1.02 20.05
CA ASP A 480 -21.43 2.41 19.78
C ASP A 480 -21.28 2.80 18.29
N ALA A 481 -20.48 2.06 17.51
CA ALA A 481 -20.39 2.19 16.06
C ALA A 481 -21.63 1.60 15.38
N ALA A 482 -22.77 2.25 15.62
CA ALA A 482 -24.11 1.74 15.37
C ALA A 482 -24.82 2.45 14.19
N GLY A 483 -24.12 3.28 13.43
CA GLY A 483 -24.64 3.94 12.23
C GLY A 483 -25.76 4.96 12.51
N ARG A 484 -25.87 5.50 13.72
CA ARG A 484 -26.93 6.46 14.08
C ARG A 484 -26.74 7.82 13.36
N PRO A 485 -27.79 8.41 12.77
CA PRO A 485 -27.70 9.68 12.02
C PRO A 485 -27.48 10.88 12.95
N GLU A 486 -27.26 12.07 12.39
CA GLU A 486 -27.06 13.26 13.22
C GLU A 486 -28.35 13.61 13.98
N LYS A 487 -28.22 14.09 15.24
CA LYS A 487 -29.35 14.45 16.11
C LYS A 487 -30.23 13.26 16.54
N TRP A 488 -29.74 12.03 16.47
CA TRP A 488 -30.44 10.83 16.97
C TRP A 488 -30.85 10.93 18.45
N ALA A 489 -30.15 11.75 19.24
CA ALA A 489 -30.57 12.23 20.55
C ALA A 489 -29.99 13.65 20.83
N PRO A 490 -30.47 14.39 21.84
CA PRO A 490 -30.03 15.76 22.12
C PRO A 490 -28.51 15.88 22.26
N LYS A 491 -27.92 16.87 21.55
CA LYS A 491 -26.47 17.15 21.48
C LYS A 491 -25.59 16.00 20.94
N LYS A 492 -26.16 14.86 20.49
CA LYS A 492 -25.40 13.78 19.85
C LYS A 492 -25.13 14.07 18.37
N LYS A 493 -23.89 13.83 17.95
CA LYS A 493 -23.47 13.79 16.55
C LYS A 493 -23.84 12.42 15.94
N LYS A 494 -23.79 12.31 14.61
CA LYS A 494 -23.85 11.00 13.94
C LYS A 494 -22.68 10.11 14.38
N ASP A 495 -22.89 8.80 14.38
CA ASP A 495 -21.85 7.84 14.76
C ASP A 495 -20.65 7.92 13.80
N PHE A 496 -19.46 7.59 14.32
CA PHE A 496 -18.24 7.62 13.51
C PHE A 496 -18.13 6.44 12.55
N SER A 497 -18.95 5.40 12.71
CA SER A 497 -18.90 4.10 12.01
C SER A 497 -20.24 3.35 12.20
N SER A 498 -20.47 2.33 11.38
CA SER A 498 -21.55 1.32 11.53
C SER A 498 -21.02 -0.09 11.82
N SER A 499 -19.69 -0.23 12.02
CA SER A 499 -18.96 -1.49 12.11
C SER A 499 -19.49 -2.48 13.14
N ASP A 500 -20.11 -2.02 14.23
CA ASP A 500 -20.54 -2.89 15.32
C ASP A 500 -21.92 -3.48 15.04
N ARG A 501 -22.84 -2.65 14.52
CA ARG A 501 -24.13 -3.12 14.02
C ARG A 501 -23.94 -4.09 12.86
N LEU A 502 -23.01 -3.78 11.95
CA LEU A 502 -22.73 -4.62 10.78
C LEU A 502 -21.97 -5.92 11.15
N PHE A 503 -21.10 -5.90 12.16
CA PHE A 503 -20.49 -7.12 12.71
C PHE A 503 -21.56 -8.07 13.27
N ALA A 504 -22.46 -7.56 14.11
CA ALA A 504 -23.57 -8.35 14.64
C ALA A 504 -24.50 -8.87 13.53
N LEU A 505 -24.81 -8.05 12.53
CA LEU A 505 -25.64 -8.41 11.38
C LEU A 505 -25.02 -9.50 10.48
N ASN A 506 -23.70 -9.51 10.34
CA ASN A 506 -22.98 -10.56 9.60
C ASN A 506 -23.01 -11.92 10.32
N ILE A 507 -23.05 -11.91 11.65
CA ILE A 507 -23.08 -13.13 12.49
C ILE A 507 -24.54 -13.61 12.71
N GLY A 508 -25.51 -12.69 12.65
CA GLY A 508 -26.91 -12.94 13.02
C GLY A 508 -27.23 -12.68 14.51
N LEU A 509 -26.33 -12.03 15.24
CA LEU A 509 -26.52 -11.70 16.67
C LEU A 509 -27.56 -10.60 16.89
N GLN A 510 -28.26 -10.66 18.02
CA GLN A 510 -29.04 -9.51 18.50
C GLN A 510 -28.09 -8.34 18.80
N PHE A 511 -28.42 -7.13 18.34
CA PHE A 511 -27.58 -5.94 18.51
C PHE A 511 -28.25 -4.85 19.34
N PHE A 512 -27.47 -4.26 20.26
CA PHE A 512 -27.85 -3.10 21.07
C PHE A 512 -26.77 -2.00 21.01
N THR A 513 -27.18 -0.74 21.17
CA THR A 513 -26.24 0.34 21.52
C THR A 513 -25.94 0.35 23.03
N PRO A 514 -24.86 1.01 23.51
CA PRO A 514 -24.57 1.09 24.95
C PRO A 514 -25.69 1.79 25.72
N GLU A 515 -26.32 2.80 25.14
CA GLU A 515 -27.49 3.48 25.70
C GLU A 515 -28.72 2.56 25.82
N GLU A 516 -29.00 1.75 24.79
CA GLU A 516 -30.05 0.73 24.84
C GLU A 516 -29.75 -0.33 25.91
N TYR A 517 -28.54 -0.90 25.91
CA TYR A 517 -28.20 -2.05 26.77
C TYR A 517 -28.01 -1.67 28.25
N PHE A 518 -27.22 -0.64 28.55
CA PHE A 518 -26.90 -0.29 29.94
C PHE A 518 -28.02 0.51 30.60
N PHE A 519 -28.73 1.38 29.87
CA PHE A 519 -29.75 2.28 30.44
C PHE A 519 -31.19 1.98 30.01
N GLY A 520 -31.45 0.98 29.16
CA GLY A 520 -32.80 0.65 28.72
C GLY A 520 -33.44 1.72 27.82
N GLN A 521 -32.63 2.55 27.16
CA GLN A 521 -33.15 3.60 26.28
C GLN A 521 -33.86 3.00 25.05
N LYS A 522 -34.82 3.74 24.50
CA LYS A 522 -35.50 3.35 23.26
C LYS A 522 -34.49 3.27 22.11
N LYS A 523 -34.65 2.24 21.27
CA LYS A 523 -33.77 1.95 20.12
C LYS A 523 -33.62 3.18 19.21
N ALA A 524 -32.37 3.57 18.96
CA ALA A 524 -32.09 4.72 18.10
C ALA A 524 -32.31 4.37 16.60
N PRO A 525 -32.70 5.34 15.76
CA PRO A 525 -32.65 5.18 14.30
C PRO A 525 -31.21 4.99 13.83
N PHE A 526 -31.02 4.33 12.69
CA PHE A 526 -29.72 4.13 12.08
C PHE A 526 -29.83 4.15 10.55
N ASP A 527 -28.78 4.61 9.89
CA ASP A 527 -28.67 4.62 8.43
C ASP A 527 -28.25 3.23 7.93
N THR A 528 -28.88 2.74 6.86
CA THR A 528 -28.44 1.53 6.14
C THR A 528 -27.31 1.86 5.16
N PRO A 529 -26.30 0.99 4.97
CA PRO A 529 -25.23 1.23 3.99
C PRO A 529 -25.74 1.46 2.56
N GLU A 530 -25.01 2.27 1.77
CA GLU A 530 -25.32 2.57 0.34
C GLU A 530 -25.33 1.31 -0.54
N PHE A 531 -24.66 0.24 -0.09
CA PHE A 531 -24.55 -1.03 -0.80
C PHE A 531 -24.73 -2.21 0.17
N ASP A 532 -25.66 -3.11 -0.15
CA ASP A 532 -25.89 -4.37 0.58
C ASP A 532 -25.35 -5.56 -0.26
N PRO A 533 -24.24 -6.19 0.16
CA PRO A 533 -23.61 -7.27 -0.61
C PRO A 533 -24.45 -8.55 -0.73
N ARG A 534 -25.51 -8.69 0.07
CA ARG A 534 -26.45 -9.82 -0.01
C ARG A 534 -27.42 -9.69 -1.19
N THR A 535 -27.45 -8.52 -1.85
CA THR A 535 -28.31 -8.26 -3.02
C THR A 535 -27.68 -8.64 -4.37
N CYS A 536 -26.39 -9.00 -4.40
CA CYS A 536 -25.69 -9.37 -5.64
C CYS A 536 -26.20 -10.71 -6.21
N LYS A 537 -26.80 -10.67 -7.40
CA LYS A 537 -27.36 -11.85 -8.07
C LYS A 537 -26.34 -12.48 -9.04
N PRO A 538 -26.04 -13.79 -8.94
CA PRO A 538 -25.18 -14.48 -9.90
C PRO A 538 -25.89 -14.80 -11.22
N THR A 539 -27.20 -14.53 -11.33
CA THR A 539 -28.07 -14.87 -12.47
C THR A 539 -28.33 -13.71 -13.43
N ASP A 540 -27.85 -12.50 -13.13
CA ASP A 540 -28.05 -11.34 -14.02
C ASP A 540 -27.27 -11.53 -15.34
N PRO A 541 -27.80 -11.08 -16.50
CA PRO A 541 -27.10 -11.22 -17.77
C PRO A 541 -25.79 -10.44 -17.76
N LEU A 542 -24.72 -10.99 -18.35
CA LEU A 542 -23.38 -10.37 -18.32
C LEU A 542 -23.34 -8.94 -18.89
N LEU A 543 -24.19 -8.66 -19.87
CA LEU A 543 -24.30 -7.38 -20.57
C LEU A 543 -25.74 -6.86 -20.53
N SER A 544 -25.92 -5.54 -20.49
CA SER A 544 -27.21 -4.88 -20.74
C SER A 544 -27.08 -3.89 -21.92
N PRO A 545 -27.96 -3.95 -22.94
CA PRO A 545 -29.04 -4.93 -23.11
C PRO A 545 -28.51 -6.35 -23.36
N ALA A 546 -29.30 -7.38 -23.03
CA ALA A 546 -28.83 -8.78 -23.02
C ALA A 546 -28.49 -9.34 -24.42
N ASN A 547 -28.93 -8.69 -25.50
CA ASN A 547 -28.59 -8.99 -26.88
C ASN A 547 -27.31 -8.27 -27.38
N ALA A 548 -26.67 -7.43 -26.55
CA ALA A 548 -25.44 -6.73 -26.93
C ALA A 548 -24.30 -7.73 -27.19
N LYS A 549 -23.61 -7.56 -28.32
CA LYS A 549 -22.57 -8.51 -28.74
C LYS A 549 -21.30 -8.32 -27.91
N LEU A 550 -20.93 -9.33 -27.12
CA LEU A 550 -19.67 -9.33 -26.34
C LEU A 550 -18.45 -9.01 -27.22
N ALA A 551 -18.37 -9.56 -28.42
CA ALA A 551 -17.30 -9.33 -29.39
C ALA A 551 -17.86 -9.11 -30.80
N SER A 552 -17.09 -8.42 -31.64
CA SER A 552 -17.37 -8.24 -33.06
C SER A 552 -16.58 -9.22 -33.92
N ASN A 553 -17.14 -9.60 -35.08
CA ASN A 553 -16.41 -10.34 -36.11
C ASN A 553 -15.52 -9.43 -36.96
N SER A 554 -15.75 -8.11 -36.89
CA SER A 554 -14.93 -7.08 -37.52
C SER A 554 -13.98 -6.47 -36.49
N GLN A 555 -12.84 -5.93 -36.96
CA GLN A 555 -11.86 -5.29 -36.09
C GLN A 555 -12.47 -4.12 -35.33
N GLU A 556 -12.16 -3.99 -34.03
CA GLU A 556 -12.69 -2.92 -33.18
C GLU A 556 -11.81 -2.53 -32.00
N VAL A 557 -12.12 -1.38 -31.38
CA VAL A 557 -11.63 -0.99 -30.06
C VAL A 557 -12.79 -1.02 -29.06
N ILE A 558 -12.70 -1.86 -28.02
CA ILE A 558 -13.56 -1.80 -26.84
C ILE A 558 -12.84 -0.98 -25.75
N VAL A 559 -13.47 0.09 -25.28
CA VAL A 559 -13.00 0.91 -24.15
C VAL A 559 -13.79 0.54 -22.91
N LEU A 560 -13.14 -0.07 -21.91
CA LEU A 560 -13.77 -0.36 -20.63
C LEU A 560 -13.83 0.91 -19.78
N VAL A 561 -14.93 1.14 -19.05
CA VAL A 561 -15.14 2.33 -18.21
C VAL A 561 -15.66 1.93 -16.83
N GLY A 562 -15.12 2.53 -15.77
CA GLY A 562 -15.61 2.35 -14.40
C GLY A 562 -14.53 2.32 -13.31
N CYS A 563 -14.97 2.32 -12.05
CA CYS A 563 -14.14 2.43 -10.84
C CYS A 563 -12.97 1.43 -10.79
N PRO A 564 -11.86 1.73 -10.08
CA PRO A 564 -10.90 0.69 -9.70
C PRO A 564 -11.61 -0.42 -8.89
N ALA A 565 -11.11 -1.66 -8.96
CA ALA A 565 -11.76 -2.87 -8.41
C ALA A 565 -13.17 -3.23 -8.94
N SER A 566 -13.68 -2.56 -9.99
CA SER A 566 -14.98 -2.86 -10.61
C SER A 566 -15.02 -4.13 -11.48
N GLY A 567 -14.04 -5.03 -11.36
CA GLY A 567 -13.96 -6.27 -12.14
C GLY A 567 -13.53 -6.15 -13.62
N LYS A 568 -13.32 -4.94 -14.17
CA LYS A 568 -12.96 -4.73 -15.60
C LYS A 568 -11.82 -5.62 -16.11
N SER A 569 -10.74 -5.74 -15.34
CA SER A 569 -9.58 -6.56 -15.73
C SER A 569 -9.85 -8.07 -15.69
N PHE A 570 -10.76 -8.52 -14.83
CA PHE A 570 -11.27 -9.89 -14.86
C PHE A 570 -12.16 -10.08 -16.10
N PHE A 571 -13.08 -9.16 -16.37
CA PHE A 571 -13.95 -9.20 -17.54
C PHE A 571 -13.14 -9.23 -18.87
N ALA A 572 -12.13 -8.38 -19.00
CA ALA A 572 -11.22 -8.35 -20.16
C ALA A 572 -10.54 -9.71 -20.38
N LYS A 573 -9.87 -10.22 -19.34
CA LYS A 573 -9.10 -11.47 -19.39
C LYS A 573 -9.97 -12.72 -19.56
N THR A 574 -11.19 -12.72 -19.04
CA THR A 574 -12.10 -13.88 -19.08
C THR A 574 -12.93 -13.93 -20.35
N HIS A 575 -13.35 -12.79 -20.92
CA HIS A 575 -14.35 -12.76 -21.98
C HIS A 575 -13.88 -12.20 -23.32
N LEU A 576 -12.83 -11.36 -23.35
CA LEU A 576 -12.35 -10.68 -24.57
C LEU A 576 -10.97 -11.18 -25.04
N VAL A 577 -10.01 -11.32 -24.13
CA VAL A 577 -8.67 -11.86 -24.48
C VAL A 577 -8.73 -13.26 -25.10
N PRO A 578 -9.56 -14.22 -24.62
CA PRO A 578 -9.69 -15.54 -25.26
C PRO A 578 -10.34 -15.49 -26.65
N LYS A 579 -10.97 -14.36 -27.02
CA LYS A 579 -11.50 -14.09 -28.36
C LYS A 579 -10.49 -13.36 -29.27
N GLY A 580 -9.22 -13.27 -28.86
CA GLY A 580 -8.13 -12.70 -29.66
C GLY A 580 -7.95 -11.18 -29.53
N TYR A 581 -8.59 -10.53 -28.55
CA TYR A 581 -8.42 -9.09 -28.31
C TYR A 581 -7.08 -8.83 -27.61
N VAL A 582 -6.33 -7.83 -28.08
CA VAL A 582 -5.12 -7.36 -27.40
C VAL A 582 -5.52 -6.58 -26.15
N HIS A 583 -5.03 -7.01 -24.99
CA HIS A 583 -5.26 -6.36 -23.70
C HIS A 583 -4.32 -5.15 -23.54
N VAL A 584 -4.89 -3.95 -23.50
CA VAL A 584 -4.19 -2.69 -23.28
C VAL A 584 -4.55 -2.16 -21.91
N SER A 585 -3.66 -2.29 -20.94
CA SER A 585 -3.85 -1.77 -19.58
C SER A 585 -2.67 -0.92 -19.12
N ARG A 586 -2.96 0.23 -18.50
CA ARG A 586 -1.95 1.13 -17.93
C ARG A 586 -1.27 0.51 -16.72
N ASP A 587 -1.91 -0.39 -16.00
CA ASP A 587 -1.32 -1.02 -14.82
C ASP A 587 -0.14 -1.95 -15.21
N THR A 588 -0.17 -2.51 -16.44
CA THR A 588 0.93 -3.29 -17.02
C THR A 588 1.93 -2.43 -17.78
N LEU A 589 1.50 -1.34 -18.43
CA LEU A 589 2.35 -0.52 -19.30
C LEU A 589 3.00 0.69 -18.59
N GLY A 590 2.41 1.19 -17.51
CA GLY A 590 2.79 2.36 -16.72
C GLY A 590 2.19 3.69 -17.21
N SER A 591 2.22 3.96 -18.53
CA SER A 591 1.81 5.25 -19.11
C SER A 591 0.67 5.14 -20.13
N TRP A 592 -0.13 6.19 -20.25
CA TRP A 592 -1.22 6.24 -21.24
C TRP A 592 -0.67 6.33 -22.67
N GLN A 593 0.49 6.95 -22.87
CA GLN A 593 1.16 7.04 -24.17
C GLN A 593 1.54 5.65 -24.69
N LYS A 594 2.05 4.76 -23.81
CA LYS A 594 2.29 3.35 -24.16
C LYS A 594 0.98 2.60 -24.46
N CYS A 595 -0.11 2.90 -23.75
CA CYS A 595 -1.42 2.30 -24.03
C CYS A 595 -1.92 2.69 -25.43
N VAL A 596 -1.84 3.97 -25.79
CA VAL A 596 -2.17 4.49 -27.13
C VAL A 596 -1.28 3.87 -28.19
N LYS A 597 0.04 3.77 -27.94
CA LYS A 597 0.99 3.11 -28.84
C LYS A 597 0.62 1.64 -29.11
N LEU A 598 0.45 0.83 -28.07
CA LEU A 598 0.11 -0.59 -28.23
C LEU A 598 -1.28 -0.79 -28.89
N CYS A 599 -2.24 0.10 -28.61
CA CYS A 599 -3.52 0.13 -29.30
C CYS A 599 -3.34 0.33 -30.82
N MET A 600 -2.55 1.33 -31.23
CA MET A 600 -2.26 1.59 -32.65
C MET A 600 -1.49 0.43 -33.32
N GLU A 601 -0.51 -0.16 -32.65
CA GLU A 601 0.29 -1.29 -33.18
C GLU A 601 -0.56 -2.57 -33.34
N ALA A 602 -1.47 -2.83 -32.40
CA ALA A 602 -2.45 -3.92 -32.50
C ALA A 602 -3.46 -3.66 -33.64
N LEU A 603 -3.91 -2.42 -33.81
CA LEU A 603 -4.81 -2.05 -34.90
C LEU A 603 -4.15 -2.19 -36.28
N GLN A 604 -2.89 -1.76 -36.41
CA GLN A 604 -2.09 -1.93 -37.64
C GLN A 604 -1.85 -3.41 -38.01
N THR A 605 -1.87 -4.31 -37.04
CA THR A 605 -1.70 -5.76 -37.25
C THR A 605 -3.03 -6.53 -37.35
N GLY A 606 -4.14 -5.83 -37.60
CA GLY A 606 -5.45 -6.44 -37.85
C GLY A 606 -6.13 -7.04 -36.60
N LYS A 607 -5.66 -6.71 -35.39
CA LYS A 607 -6.25 -7.19 -34.13
C LYS A 607 -7.25 -6.21 -33.54
N SER A 608 -8.31 -6.73 -32.93
CA SER A 608 -9.18 -5.95 -32.05
C SER A 608 -8.48 -5.69 -30.71
N VAL A 609 -8.87 -4.60 -30.03
CA VAL A 609 -8.23 -4.11 -28.81
C VAL A 609 -9.25 -3.97 -27.69
N VAL A 610 -8.89 -4.40 -26.47
CA VAL A 610 -9.63 -4.06 -25.24
C VAL A 610 -8.78 -3.15 -24.36
N VAL A 611 -9.25 -1.92 -24.14
CA VAL A 611 -8.60 -0.92 -23.30
C VAL A 611 -9.15 -1.02 -21.88
N ASP A 612 -8.40 -1.72 -21.04
CA ASP A 612 -8.71 -1.97 -19.63
C ASP A 612 -8.00 -0.94 -18.74
N ASN A 613 -8.66 0.22 -18.63
CA ASN A 613 -8.29 1.33 -17.77
C ASN A 613 -9.56 1.84 -17.07
N THR A 614 -9.43 2.76 -16.11
CA THR A 614 -10.60 3.38 -15.46
C THR A 614 -11.43 4.26 -16.40
N ASN A 615 -10.76 5.01 -17.29
CA ASN A 615 -11.33 5.86 -18.33
C ASN A 615 -12.49 6.78 -17.86
N PRO A 616 -12.32 7.54 -16.75
CA PRO A 616 -13.42 8.25 -16.08
C PRO A 616 -14.01 9.40 -16.90
N ASP A 617 -13.19 10.08 -17.70
CA ASP A 617 -13.53 11.33 -18.39
C ASP A 617 -13.45 11.22 -19.93
N PRO A 618 -14.12 12.11 -20.69
CA PRO A 618 -14.10 12.11 -22.15
C PRO A 618 -12.72 12.36 -22.75
N GLU A 619 -11.81 13.05 -22.06
CA GLU A 619 -10.44 13.25 -22.55
C GLU A 619 -9.67 11.93 -22.58
N SER A 620 -9.77 11.15 -21.49
CA SER A 620 -9.14 9.84 -21.37
C SER A 620 -9.73 8.81 -22.32
N ARG A 621 -11.04 8.88 -22.60
CA ARG A 621 -11.71 8.05 -23.62
C ARG A 621 -11.35 8.48 -25.04
N GLY A 622 -11.32 9.78 -25.31
CA GLY A 622 -11.02 10.39 -26.60
C GLY A 622 -9.71 9.88 -27.22
N ARG A 623 -8.67 9.71 -26.42
CA ARG A 623 -7.36 9.14 -26.83
C ARG A 623 -7.49 7.78 -27.56
N TYR A 624 -8.44 6.94 -27.18
CA TYR A 624 -8.66 5.61 -27.77
C TYR A 624 -9.70 5.63 -28.90
N ILE A 625 -10.69 6.52 -28.80
CA ILE A 625 -11.61 6.81 -29.91
C ILE A 625 -10.84 7.37 -31.13
N GLU A 626 -9.83 8.20 -30.89
CA GLU A 626 -8.92 8.71 -31.93
C GLU A 626 -8.11 7.58 -32.60
N CYS A 627 -7.64 6.59 -31.83
CA CYS A 627 -6.99 5.40 -32.39
C CYS A 627 -7.92 4.63 -33.34
N ALA A 628 -9.16 4.39 -32.91
CA ALA A 628 -10.18 3.72 -33.71
C ALA A 628 -10.51 4.49 -35.01
N LYS A 629 -10.70 5.81 -34.90
CA LYS A 629 -10.93 6.72 -36.04
C LYS A 629 -9.76 6.69 -37.04
N LYS A 630 -8.51 6.73 -36.56
CA LYS A 630 -7.31 6.65 -37.42
C LYS A 630 -7.16 5.31 -38.13
N ALA A 631 -7.52 4.20 -37.47
CA ALA A 631 -7.55 2.87 -38.06
C ALA A 631 -8.80 2.57 -38.90
N LYS A 632 -9.78 3.50 -38.95
CA LYS A 632 -11.10 3.34 -39.60
C LYS A 632 -11.91 2.14 -39.07
N VAL A 633 -11.75 1.81 -37.78
CA VAL A 633 -12.49 0.72 -37.11
C VAL A 633 -13.56 1.27 -36.16
N GLN A 634 -14.54 0.43 -35.80
CA GLN A 634 -15.55 0.82 -34.82
C GLN A 634 -14.96 0.93 -33.40
N CYS A 635 -15.50 1.86 -32.61
CA CYS A 635 -15.17 2.01 -31.20
C CYS A 635 -16.43 1.80 -30.35
N ARG A 636 -16.36 0.95 -29.33
CA ARG A 636 -17.48 0.66 -28.41
C ARG A 636 -17.08 0.91 -26.96
N CYS A 637 -18.01 1.41 -26.16
CA CYS A 637 -17.81 1.62 -24.73
C CYS A 637 -18.47 0.48 -23.94
N PHE A 638 -17.74 -0.14 -23.02
CA PHE A 638 -18.24 -1.16 -22.12
C PHE A 638 -18.14 -0.62 -20.68
N VAL A 639 -19.25 -0.08 -20.18
CA VAL A 639 -19.31 0.62 -18.88
C VAL A 639 -19.79 -0.31 -17.77
N SER A 640 -18.97 -0.49 -16.74
CA SER A 640 -19.32 -1.32 -15.58
C SER A 640 -20.46 -0.70 -14.77
N THR A 641 -21.44 -1.51 -14.36
CA THR A 641 -22.53 -1.06 -13.47
C THR A 641 -22.11 -0.94 -12.00
N VAL A 642 -20.89 -1.35 -11.63
CA VAL A 642 -20.41 -1.37 -10.25
C VAL A 642 -20.32 0.03 -9.67
N GLY A 643 -21.21 0.32 -8.71
CA GLY A 643 -21.22 1.57 -7.95
C GLY A 643 -19.97 1.73 -7.07
N HIS A 644 -19.69 2.96 -6.65
CA HIS A 644 -18.49 3.29 -5.87
C HIS A 644 -18.33 2.43 -4.61
N MET A 645 -19.41 2.23 -3.85
CA MET A 645 -19.37 1.46 -2.59
C MET A 645 -19.21 -0.04 -2.83
N GLN A 646 -19.87 -0.61 -3.84
CA GLN A 646 -19.60 -1.98 -4.30
C GLN A 646 -18.15 -2.15 -4.78
N SER A 647 -17.57 -1.14 -5.45
CA SER A 647 -16.16 -1.19 -5.87
C SER A 647 -15.20 -1.18 -4.66
N ARG A 648 -15.52 -0.43 -3.60
CA ARG A 648 -14.77 -0.49 -2.33
C ARG A 648 -14.94 -1.83 -1.63
N HIS A 649 -16.13 -2.44 -1.70
CA HIS A 649 -16.40 -3.76 -1.14
C HIS A 649 -15.61 -4.85 -1.89
N ASN A 650 -15.61 -4.83 -3.23
CA ASN A 650 -14.79 -5.71 -4.08
C ASN A 650 -13.30 -5.58 -3.73
N GLU A 651 -12.82 -4.36 -3.54
CA GLU A 651 -11.42 -4.10 -3.17
C GLU A 651 -11.10 -4.69 -1.78
N ARG A 652 -11.96 -4.44 -0.80
CA ARG A 652 -11.83 -4.94 0.56
C ARG A 652 -11.92 -6.47 0.65
N PHE A 653 -12.76 -7.09 -0.18
CA PHE A 653 -12.82 -8.54 -0.33
C PHE A 653 -11.50 -9.11 -0.87
N ARG A 654 -10.91 -8.47 -1.89
CA ARG A 654 -9.60 -8.87 -2.45
C ARG A 654 -8.47 -8.73 -1.45
N GLU A 655 -8.44 -7.68 -0.61
CA GLU A 655 -7.50 -7.56 0.52
C GLU A 655 -7.56 -8.74 1.52
N ILE A 656 -8.68 -9.46 1.58
CA ILE A 656 -8.88 -10.59 2.51
C ILE A 656 -8.52 -11.92 1.84
N VAL A 657 -8.99 -12.18 0.61
CA VAL A 657 -8.84 -13.50 -0.04
C VAL A 657 -7.56 -13.65 -0.87
N ASP A 658 -6.99 -12.57 -1.40
CA ASP A 658 -5.84 -12.60 -2.31
C ASP A 658 -4.61 -11.96 -1.64
N LYS A 659 -3.69 -12.82 -1.16
CA LYS A 659 -2.44 -12.37 -0.53
C LYS A 659 -1.44 -11.73 -1.50
N SER A 660 -1.65 -11.85 -2.81
CA SER A 660 -0.81 -11.21 -3.85
C SER A 660 -1.33 -9.83 -4.26
N HIS A 661 -2.62 -9.57 -4.02
CA HIS A 661 -3.28 -8.32 -4.38
C HIS A 661 -2.65 -7.11 -3.68
N GLN A 662 -2.38 -6.06 -4.46
CA GLN A 662 -1.80 -4.81 -3.98
C GLN A 662 -2.92 -3.79 -3.68
N PRO A 663 -3.14 -3.37 -2.42
CA PRO A 663 -4.27 -2.54 -2.03
C PRO A 663 -4.36 -1.21 -2.81
N ILE A 664 -5.52 -0.97 -3.43
CA ILE A 664 -5.83 0.24 -4.18
C ILE A 664 -6.10 1.37 -3.18
N ASN A 665 -5.19 2.34 -3.15
CA ASN A 665 -5.29 3.50 -2.27
C ASN A 665 -6.64 4.23 -2.42
N GLU A 666 -7.32 4.49 -1.30
CA GLU A 666 -8.63 5.15 -1.23
C GLU A 666 -8.66 6.52 -1.95
N MET A 667 -7.52 7.21 -2.05
CA MET A 667 -7.41 8.45 -2.83
C MET A 667 -7.65 8.24 -4.34
N ILE A 668 -7.29 7.07 -4.89
CA ILE A 668 -7.52 6.72 -6.30
C ILE A 668 -9.01 6.49 -6.55
N MET A 669 -9.69 5.76 -5.65
CA MET A 669 -11.14 5.55 -5.68
C MET A 669 -11.90 6.88 -5.63
N ASN A 670 -11.51 7.76 -4.70
CA ASN A 670 -12.10 9.09 -4.55
C ASN A 670 -11.77 10.03 -5.72
N SER A 671 -10.58 9.94 -6.32
CA SER A 671 -10.24 10.69 -7.54
C SER A 671 -11.13 10.26 -8.69
N HIS A 672 -11.28 8.95 -8.90
CA HIS A 672 -12.20 8.41 -9.91
C HIS A 672 -13.63 8.92 -9.71
N LYS A 673 -14.18 8.87 -8.48
CA LYS A 673 -15.54 9.39 -8.19
C LYS A 673 -15.71 10.88 -8.51
N LYS A 674 -14.64 11.69 -8.44
CA LYS A 674 -14.65 13.12 -8.81
C LYS A 674 -14.46 13.38 -10.31
N GLN A 675 -13.70 12.53 -11.00
CA GLN A 675 -13.38 12.68 -12.43
C GLN A 675 -14.44 12.05 -13.34
N TYR A 676 -15.19 11.07 -12.83
CA TYR A 676 -16.15 10.30 -13.62
C TYR A 676 -17.24 11.16 -14.25
N LYS A 677 -17.35 11.09 -15.57
CA LYS A 677 -18.48 11.55 -16.37
C LYS A 677 -19.01 10.35 -17.17
N PRO A 678 -20.32 10.07 -17.17
CA PRO A 678 -20.91 9.01 -17.99
C PRO A 678 -20.43 9.06 -19.45
N PRO A 679 -20.22 7.91 -20.11
CA PRO A 679 -19.91 7.88 -21.53
C PRO A 679 -21.12 8.27 -22.38
N GLU A 680 -20.89 9.03 -23.44
CA GLU A 680 -21.93 9.46 -24.39
C GLU A 680 -21.56 9.11 -25.84
N LEU A 681 -22.55 8.76 -26.67
CA LEU A 681 -22.34 8.41 -28.08
C LEU A 681 -21.64 9.54 -28.86
N LYS A 682 -21.92 10.81 -28.50
CA LYS A 682 -21.32 12.01 -29.10
C LYS A 682 -19.80 12.12 -28.95
N GLU A 683 -19.17 11.34 -28.07
CA GLU A 683 -17.71 11.22 -27.99
C GLU A 683 -17.12 10.53 -29.25
N GLY A 684 -17.92 9.72 -29.95
CA GLY A 684 -17.54 8.90 -31.10
C GLY A 684 -17.59 7.39 -30.84
N PHE A 685 -18.43 6.95 -29.89
CA PHE A 685 -18.73 5.54 -29.70
C PHE A 685 -19.88 5.10 -30.62
N SER A 686 -19.74 3.93 -31.23
CA SER A 686 -20.77 3.28 -32.05
C SER A 686 -21.84 2.56 -31.20
N GLU A 687 -21.47 2.11 -30.00
CA GLU A 687 -22.36 1.46 -29.03
C GLU A 687 -21.85 1.74 -27.61
N ILE A 688 -22.76 1.86 -26.64
CA ILE A 688 -22.45 1.87 -25.21
C ILE A 688 -23.18 0.70 -24.57
N VAL A 689 -22.43 -0.33 -24.16
CA VAL A 689 -22.93 -1.53 -23.50
C VAL A 689 -22.66 -1.42 -22.00
N LYS A 690 -23.64 -1.77 -21.16
CA LYS A 690 -23.39 -1.91 -19.71
C LYS A 690 -22.85 -3.30 -19.42
N VAL A 691 -21.79 -3.39 -18.63
CA VAL A 691 -21.24 -4.66 -18.11
C VAL A 691 -21.76 -4.83 -16.68
N ASN A 692 -22.64 -5.81 -16.49
CA ASN A 692 -23.24 -6.08 -15.19
C ASN A 692 -22.24 -6.77 -14.25
N PHE A 693 -22.43 -6.60 -12.94
CA PHE A 693 -21.62 -7.33 -11.95
C PHE A 693 -22.19 -8.73 -11.72
N VAL A 694 -21.70 -9.70 -12.49
CA VAL A 694 -21.94 -11.12 -12.24
C VAL A 694 -20.78 -11.64 -11.40
N PRO A 695 -20.97 -11.91 -10.09
CA PRO A 695 -19.89 -12.40 -9.24
C PRO A 695 -19.47 -13.83 -9.62
N HIS A 696 -18.17 -14.09 -9.55
CA HIS A 696 -17.58 -15.41 -9.71
C HIS A 696 -16.63 -15.69 -8.54
N PHE A 697 -16.82 -16.82 -7.86
CA PHE A 697 -16.06 -17.21 -6.67
C PHE A 697 -15.39 -18.56 -6.89
N SER A 698 -14.17 -18.70 -6.38
CA SER A 698 -13.37 -19.93 -6.49
C SER A 698 -13.84 -21.07 -5.57
N ASN A 699 -14.63 -20.76 -4.55
CA ASN A 699 -15.17 -21.71 -3.56
C ASN A 699 -16.40 -21.08 -2.86
N PRO A 700 -17.21 -21.86 -2.11
CA PRO A 700 -18.38 -21.36 -1.38
C PRO A 700 -18.03 -20.38 -0.25
N ASP A 701 -16.91 -20.57 0.44
CA ASP A 701 -16.51 -19.71 1.57
C ASP A 701 -16.27 -18.26 1.12
N HIS A 702 -15.70 -18.09 -0.08
CA HIS A 702 -15.51 -16.81 -0.75
C HIS A 702 -16.84 -16.15 -1.12
N GLN A 703 -17.86 -16.92 -1.48
CA GLN A 703 -19.22 -16.39 -1.69
C GLN A 703 -19.83 -15.92 -0.35
N THR A 704 -19.76 -16.74 0.69
CA THR A 704 -20.25 -16.41 2.03
C THR A 704 -19.59 -15.15 2.58
N LEU A 705 -18.25 -15.05 2.49
CA LEU A 705 -17.48 -13.87 2.87
C LEU A 705 -17.82 -12.64 2.03
N TYR A 706 -18.03 -12.79 0.71
CA TYR A 706 -18.43 -11.66 -0.13
C TYR A 706 -19.80 -11.11 0.25
N CYS A 707 -20.73 -11.96 0.68
CA CYS A 707 -22.07 -11.55 1.12
C CYS A 707 -22.12 -10.91 2.53
N GLN A 708 -21.01 -10.91 3.29
CA GLN A 708 -20.89 -10.12 4.51
C GLN A 708 -20.70 -8.62 4.21
N PHE A 709 -21.15 -7.73 5.08
CA PHE A 709 -20.69 -6.34 5.07
C PHE A 709 -19.21 -6.28 5.46
N LEU A 710 -18.34 -5.82 4.55
CA LEU A 710 -16.89 -5.69 4.80
C LEU A 710 -16.43 -4.24 5.00
N LEU A 711 -17.31 -3.26 4.80
CA LEU A 711 -17.05 -1.83 4.94
C LEU A 711 -17.67 -1.28 6.23
N GLU A 712 -16.95 -0.36 6.90
CA GLU A 712 -17.39 0.28 8.14
C GLU A 712 -18.49 1.35 7.93
N LYS A 713 -18.74 1.72 6.67
CA LYS A 713 -19.70 2.74 6.16
C LYS A 713 -20.03 2.43 4.70
#